data_AF-A0A1V5ZNG1-F1
#
_entry.id   AF-A0A1V5ZNG1-F1
#
_cell.length_a   1.000
_cell.length_b   1.000
_cell.length_c   1.000
_cell.angle_alpha   90.00
_cell.angle_beta   90.00
_cell.angle_gamma   90.00
#
_symmetry.space_group_name_H-M   'P 1'
#
loop_
_entity.id
_entity.type
_entity.pdbx_description
1 polymer ?
#
loop_
_entity_poly.entity_id
_entity_poly.type
_entity_poly.pdbx_seq_one_letter_code
_entity_poly.pdbx_strand_id
1 'polypeptide(L)'
;MLKLMDIEEFTKDMVPVRVAELFTSKNDFHPEGLLSENIFGPLETSYRRTTYSYIDLKTEVIHPAILKILIQLDRKIEKFISSEANFIIDNNGILVEDPNGITGINKFREIFPIINFRSETSQREKYINLIQKTYKNKTMFIKKLPVIPPGFRPAYQDNDGVWMVDKLNEIYQGIIRKTIQVDSAKGAGLLYELLTYGLQLAINDHDEYIRSKISKKSGVVRNFMLGKRVDFSGRAVITPGSSDLNLNEIGLPLRMVVSIFEPFIFHVALYSAEKYDTTELKEETKKFLNLEFSTESLKIILNAIKNGDVLPEKIYNAIFEIAEIATKDRVVIAKRDPVLHPESLRGMYVKVIDGDSIKLCPLQTSSFNADFDGDTMAIYHPLTKQSQEEVKQRMMNLTSGLSSNALTFSFEKEMFVGLFLMTKESTYKNTPTIIHDESELNSYSDPYVLVKYRGEILSAGRALFNSFFPSDFPIVNKQINKKNLNPIIMYLVDKYDKKTVEDTVSKMYKTAFKFATILAPSLTLNEIEIPDEIYQLKEKLDKIPIEDVGKVIDEMKKILIDHLKGTGLYDLIESGSGKGWDQPMQILVAKGIVADAKGNVVGPIKGSFADGFSNKDFFNSSYGARNGIVNRVINTSSTGYLARKLVYILNGVEADLFLKDCGTTRTLNIKLTSDIIKRLKGRFILKNDRIEEISPENSKPGETIQLRSPIYCKSPKICHTCYGKLLERHKSPFVGMMAALYIGERSTQLIMKAFHMGGTVKIIKRNLIEDILRNNPSIKLEK
;
A
#
# COMPACT_ATOMS: atom_id res chain seq x y z
N MET A 1 29.59 16.54 5.23
CA MET A 1 30.38 15.32 4.99
C MET A 1 31.72 15.37 5.70
N LEU A 2 32.70 16.20 5.29
CA LEU A 2 34.05 16.20 5.90
C LEU A 2 34.09 16.43 7.42
N LYS A 3 33.25 17.32 7.97
CA LYS A 3 33.09 17.50 9.43
C LYS A 3 32.62 16.23 10.18
N LEU A 4 32.02 15.26 9.48
CA LEU A 4 31.59 13.96 10.04
C LEU A 4 32.67 12.88 9.90
N MET A 5 33.81 13.21 9.27
CA MET A 5 34.98 12.32 9.15
C MET A 5 36.11 12.72 10.10
N ASP A 6 35.96 13.85 10.79
CA ASP A 6 36.88 14.30 11.82
C ASP A 6 36.61 13.54 13.12
N ILE A 7 37.19 12.34 13.21
CA ILE A 7 37.04 11.47 14.37
C ILE A 7 37.77 12.04 15.59
N GLU A 8 38.85 12.78 15.41
CA GLU A 8 39.60 13.38 16.52
C GLU A 8 38.76 14.45 17.23
N GLU A 9 38.13 15.37 16.50
CA GLU A 9 37.22 16.34 17.11
C GLU A 9 35.94 15.67 17.65
N PHE A 10 35.39 14.64 16.97
CA PHE A 10 34.23 13.91 17.48
C PHE A 10 34.49 13.21 18.83
N THR A 11 35.72 12.75 19.08
CA THR A 11 36.06 11.94 20.28
C THR A 11 36.78 12.73 21.38
N LYS A 12 36.95 14.04 21.20
CA LYS A 12 37.76 14.92 22.05
C LYS A 12 37.42 14.88 23.54
N ASP A 13 36.14 14.92 23.87
CA ASP A 13 35.64 14.98 25.25
C ASP A 13 35.08 13.61 25.73
N MET A 14 35.40 12.52 25.03
CA MET A 14 34.93 11.17 25.34
C MET A 14 35.94 10.41 26.22
N VAL A 15 35.47 9.42 26.98
CA VAL A 15 36.33 8.50 27.74
C VAL A 15 36.70 7.29 26.84
N PRO A 16 37.96 6.83 26.79
CA PRO A 16 38.36 5.66 26.00
C PRO A 16 37.95 4.33 26.65
N VAL A 17 37.54 3.36 25.84
CA VAL A 17 37.54 1.93 26.22
C VAL A 17 38.96 1.39 26.11
N ARG A 18 39.44 0.71 27.15
CA ARG A 18 40.83 0.23 27.24
C ARG A 18 40.93 -1.30 27.27
N VAL A 19 39.88 -1.97 27.73
CA VAL A 19 39.91 -3.41 28.06
C VAL A 19 38.92 -4.18 27.18
N ALA A 20 39.34 -5.36 26.71
CA ALA A 20 38.54 -6.20 25.81
C ALA A 20 37.53 -7.07 26.58
N GLU A 21 37.81 -7.37 27.84
CA GLU A 21 36.97 -8.14 28.73
C GLU A 21 35.65 -7.38 28.98
N LEU A 22 34.51 -8.04 28.77
CA LEU A 22 33.19 -7.46 29.00
C LEU A 22 32.80 -7.49 30.48
N PHE A 23 33.25 -8.54 31.18
CA PHE A 23 32.88 -8.87 32.54
C PHE A 23 34.14 -9.03 33.40
N THR A 24 34.01 -8.75 34.69
CA THR A 24 35.01 -9.07 35.72
C THR A 24 34.87 -10.53 36.18
N SER A 25 35.78 -11.00 37.03
CA SER A 25 35.67 -12.32 37.68
C SER A 25 34.44 -12.48 38.59
N LYS A 26 33.74 -11.39 38.92
CA LYS A 26 32.47 -11.38 39.67
C LYS A 26 31.22 -11.38 38.78
N ASN A 27 31.38 -11.47 37.45
CA ASN A 27 30.32 -11.35 36.44
C ASN A 27 29.71 -9.94 36.29
N ASP A 28 30.19 -8.94 37.04
CA ASP A 28 29.88 -7.51 36.85
C ASP A 28 30.53 -6.97 35.56
N PHE A 29 29.98 -5.92 34.94
CA PHE A 29 30.61 -5.29 33.77
C PHE A 29 31.99 -4.68 34.10
N HIS A 30 32.95 -4.87 33.21
CA HIS A 30 34.31 -4.38 33.42
C HIS A 30 34.37 -2.83 33.42
N PRO A 31 34.98 -2.17 34.43
CA PRO A 31 34.92 -0.71 34.62
C PRO A 31 35.62 0.12 33.53
N GLU A 32 36.56 -0.47 32.79
CA GLU A 32 37.17 0.15 31.58
C GLU A 32 36.81 -0.59 30.26
N GLY A 33 35.82 -1.49 30.31
CA GLY A 33 35.42 -2.35 29.19
C GLY A 33 34.25 -1.79 28.37
N LEU A 34 33.90 -2.49 27.28
CA LEU A 34 32.88 -2.06 26.31
C LEU A 34 31.47 -1.88 26.90
N LEU A 35 31.16 -2.47 28.06
CA LEU A 35 29.86 -2.36 28.74
C LEU A 35 29.93 -1.56 30.04
N SER A 36 31.08 -0.95 30.36
CA SER A 36 31.33 -0.19 31.59
C SER A 36 30.21 0.79 31.97
N GLU A 37 29.77 0.75 33.23
CA GLU A 37 28.87 1.76 33.79
C GLU A 37 29.59 3.08 34.09
N ASN A 38 30.90 3.06 34.33
CA ASN A 38 31.71 4.27 34.50
C ASN A 38 31.85 5.07 33.19
N ILE A 39 31.88 4.38 32.04
CA ILE A 39 32.01 5.01 30.72
C ILE A 39 30.64 5.37 30.13
N PHE A 40 29.66 4.45 30.20
CA PHE A 40 28.39 4.59 29.49
C PHE A 40 27.20 4.98 30.39
N GLY A 41 27.43 5.14 31.68
CA GLY A 41 26.41 5.39 32.69
C GLY A 41 25.75 4.09 33.22
N PRO A 42 25.01 4.20 34.34
CA PRO A 42 24.40 3.06 35.01
C PRO A 42 23.41 2.30 34.14
N LEU A 43 23.15 1.04 34.49
CA LEU A 43 22.06 0.25 33.91
C LEU A 43 20.71 1.00 33.88
N GLU A 44 19.90 0.66 32.87
CA GLU A 44 18.57 1.25 32.59
C GLU A 44 18.51 2.76 32.29
N THR A 45 19.61 3.51 32.46
CA THR A 45 19.65 4.96 32.17
C THR A 45 19.67 5.29 30.67
N SER A 46 19.19 6.49 30.32
CA SER A 46 19.28 7.02 28.95
C SER A 46 20.72 7.20 28.46
N TYR A 47 21.68 7.42 29.37
CA TYR A 47 23.10 7.54 29.06
C TYR A 47 23.63 6.35 28.25
N ARG A 48 23.18 5.12 28.54
CA ARG A 48 23.57 3.92 27.80
C ARG A 48 23.13 3.92 26.33
N ARG A 49 22.26 4.86 25.91
CA ARG A 49 21.86 5.10 24.50
C ARG A 49 22.44 6.37 23.89
N THR A 50 22.99 7.30 24.68
CA THR A 50 23.48 8.60 24.20
C THR A 50 24.99 8.78 24.33
N THR A 51 25.62 8.12 25.31
CA THR A 51 27.05 8.28 25.61
C THR A 51 27.89 7.46 24.67
N TYR A 52 28.65 8.14 23.81
CA TYR A 52 29.67 7.55 22.95
C TYR A 52 31.01 7.47 23.68
N SER A 53 31.87 6.59 23.18
CA SER A 53 33.23 6.39 23.66
C SER A 53 34.15 6.17 22.44
N TYR A 54 35.43 5.86 22.63
CA TYR A 54 36.33 5.48 21.54
C TYR A 54 37.35 4.42 21.98
N ILE A 55 37.92 3.71 21.01
CA ILE A 55 39.13 2.90 21.19
C ILE A 55 40.30 3.73 20.64
N ASP A 56 41.34 3.91 21.44
CA ASP A 56 42.62 4.48 21.01
C ASP A 56 43.44 3.38 20.32
N LEU A 57 43.60 3.48 19.01
CA LEU A 57 44.21 2.47 18.14
C LEU A 57 45.75 2.41 18.24
N LYS A 58 46.38 3.36 18.94
CA LYS A 58 47.85 3.50 19.13
C LYS A 58 48.69 3.75 17.86
N THR A 59 48.23 3.29 16.71
CA THR A 59 48.80 3.51 15.37
C THR A 59 47.80 4.28 14.48
N GLU A 60 48.26 4.75 13.32
CA GLU A 60 47.39 5.33 12.29
C GLU A 60 46.92 4.25 11.31
N VAL A 61 45.61 4.18 11.10
CA VAL A 61 44.99 3.36 10.06
C VAL A 61 44.27 4.24 9.04
N ILE A 62 44.06 3.75 7.83
CA ILE A 62 43.29 4.46 6.79
C ILE A 62 41.80 4.33 7.12
N HIS A 63 41.07 5.45 7.10
CA HIS A 63 39.62 5.46 7.30
C HIS A 63 38.93 4.52 6.28
N PRO A 64 38.14 3.49 6.69
CA PRO A 64 37.65 2.44 5.78
C PRO A 64 36.91 2.93 4.53
N ALA A 65 36.08 3.96 4.69
CA ALA A 65 35.39 4.60 3.56
C ALA A 65 36.34 5.23 2.52
N ILE A 66 37.50 5.72 2.94
CA ILE A 66 38.54 6.28 2.05
C ILE A 66 39.36 5.15 1.43
N LEU A 67 39.72 4.12 2.21
CA LEU A 67 40.40 2.94 1.67
C LEU A 67 39.61 2.29 0.52
N LYS A 68 38.29 2.15 0.66
CA LYS A 68 37.41 1.64 -0.40
C LYS A 68 37.45 2.50 -1.68
N ILE A 69 37.66 3.81 -1.58
CA ILE A 69 37.79 4.70 -2.75
C ILE A 69 39.22 4.64 -3.32
N LEU A 70 40.25 4.54 -2.48
CA LEU A 70 41.64 4.37 -2.91
C LEU A 70 41.81 3.09 -3.76
N ILE A 71 41.28 1.95 -3.31
CA ILE A 71 41.31 0.67 -4.05
C ILE A 71 40.51 0.75 -5.37
N GLN A 72 39.45 1.57 -5.43
CA GLN A 72 38.72 1.83 -6.68
C GLN A 72 39.48 2.75 -7.65
N LEU A 73 40.36 3.61 -7.15
CA LEU A 73 41.22 4.45 -7.99
C LEU A 73 42.44 3.68 -8.51
N ASP A 74 43.10 2.90 -7.66
CA ASP A 74 44.16 1.95 -8.02
C ASP A 74 44.15 0.72 -7.09
N ARG A 75 44.00 -0.48 -7.68
CA ARG A 75 44.01 -1.75 -6.95
C ARG A 75 45.37 -2.10 -6.34
N LYS A 76 46.48 -1.55 -6.84
CA LYS A 76 47.83 -1.79 -6.28
C LYS A 76 47.93 -1.37 -4.81
N ILE A 77 47.12 -0.39 -4.38
CA ILE A 77 47.09 0.08 -3.00
C ILE A 77 46.74 -1.04 -2.02
N GLU A 78 45.90 -2.01 -2.41
CA GLU A 78 45.54 -3.15 -1.57
C GLU A 78 46.78 -4.01 -1.23
N LYS A 79 47.55 -4.40 -2.25
CA LYS A 79 48.84 -5.09 -2.10
C LYS A 79 49.89 -4.28 -1.31
N PHE A 80 49.90 -2.96 -1.50
CA PHE A 80 50.81 -2.05 -0.80
C PHE A 80 50.52 -2.03 0.70
N ILE A 81 49.24 -1.94 1.11
CA ILE A 81 48.91 -1.90 2.54
C ILE A 81 48.98 -3.27 3.20
N SER A 82 48.80 -4.36 2.45
CA SER A 82 48.84 -5.73 2.97
C SER A 82 50.26 -6.27 3.18
N SER A 83 51.28 -5.55 2.71
CA SER A 83 52.68 -6.02 2.67
C SER A 83 52.90 -7.28 1.81
N GLU A 84 51.99 -7.56 0.86
CA GLU A 84 52.14 -8.64 -0.13
C GLU A 84 53.20 -8.35 -1.18
N ALA A 85 53.39 -7.06 -1.52
CA ALA A 85 54.37 -6.63 -2.50
C ALA A 85 54.99 -5.28 -2.11
N ASN A 86 56.22 -5.07 -2.56
CA ASN A 86 56.98 -3.85 -2.41
C ASN A 86 56.79 -2.95 -3.64
N PHE A 87 56.80 -1.64 -3.45
CA PHE A 87 56.53 -0.67 -4.52
C PHE A 87 57.47 0.54 -4.46
N ILE A 88 57.71 1.13 -5.63
CA ILE A 88 58.33 2.43 -5.83
C ILE A 88 57.36 3.38 -6.54
N ILE A 89 57.64 4.67 -6.49
CA ILE A 89 56.93 5.68 -7.29
C ILE A 89 57.81 6.05 -8.49
N ASP A 90 57.24 6.01 -9.70
CA ASP A 90 57.93 6.45 -10.92
C ASP A 90 58.01 7.99 -11.04
N ASN A 91 58.74 8.48 -12.03
CA ASN A 91 58.89 9.92 -12.29
C ASN A 91 57.57 10.66 -12.59
N ASN A 92 56.47 9.94 -12.82
CA ASN A 92 55.13 10.48 -13.08
C ASN A 92 54.20 10.40 -11.85
N GLY A 93 54.69 9.93 -10.70
CA GLY A 93 53.88 9.75 -9.48
C GLY A 93 53.05 8.45 -9.46
N ILE A 94 53.36 7.47 -10.32
CA ILE A 94 52.60 6.22 -10.43
C ILE A 94 53.26 5.12 -9.60
N LEU A 95 52.47 4.33 -8.87
CA LEU A 95 52.92 3.15 -8.13
C LEU A 95 53.35 2.03 -9.09
N VAL A 96 54.58 1.54 -8.93
CA VAL A 96 55.18 0.41 -9.68
C VAL A 96 55.69 -0.63 -8.69
N GLU A 97 55.46 -1.91 -8.97
CA GLU A 97 55.86 -3.04 -8.11
C GLU A 97 57.37 -3.30 -8.30
N ASP A 98 58.16 -3.30 -7.22
CA ASP A 98 59.62 -3.46 -7.23
C ASP A 98 60.08 -4.23 -5.97
N PRO A 99 60.91 -5.29 -6.09
CA PRO A 99 61.34 -6.11 -4.94
C PRO A 99 62.03 -5.34 -3.80
N ASN A 100 62.74 -4.26 -4.11
CA ASN A 100 63.47 -3.42 -3.14
C ASN A 100 62.67 -2.18 -2.71
N GLY A 101 61.42 -2.06 -3.15
CA GLY A 101 60.52 -0.97 -2.79
C GLY A 101 60.06 -0.99 -1.34
N ILE A 102 59.15 -0.07 -1.02
CA ILE A 102 58.52 0.09 0.29
C ILE A 102 57.10 -0.49 0.29
N THR A 103 56.59 -0.81 1.48
CA THR A 103 55.25 -1.36 1.69
C THR A 103 54.73 -1.02 3.08
N GLY A 104 53.44 -1.23 3.35
CA GLY A 104 52.80 -0.99 4.65
C GLY A 104 52.12 0.38 4.80
N ILE A 105 51.24 0.51 5.79
CA ILE A 105 50.33 1.65 5.96
C ILE A 105 51.08 2.93 6.36
N ASN A 106 52.11 2.83 7.20
CA ASN A 106 52.89 4.02 7.60
C ASN A 106 53.69 4.58 6.43
N LYS A 107 54.23 3.70 5.57
CA LYS A 107 54.92 4.09 4.34
C LYS A 107 53.98 4.64 3.28
N PHE A 108 52.77 4.09 3.17
CA PHE A 108 51.72 4.65 2.31
C PHE A 108 51.40 6.11 2.67
N ARG A 109 51.33 6.44 3.97
CA ARG A 109 51.10 7.81 4.46
C ARG A 109 52.20 8.79 4.07
N GLU A 110 53.47 8.36 4.13
CA GLU A 110 54.63 9.18 3.75
C GLU A 110 54.59 9.53 2.26
N ILE A 111 54.25 8.58 1.38
CA ILE A 111 54.28 8.77 -0.06
C ILE A 111 52.98 9.29 -0.68
N PHE A 112 51.85 9.21 0.04
CA PHE A 112 50.54 9.62 -0.47
C PHE A 112 50.51 11.00 -1.19
N PRO A 113 51.19 12.06 -0.72
CA PRO A 113 51.22 13.35 -1.41
C PRO A 113 51.80 13.33 -2.83
N ILE A 114 52.58 12.29 -3.16
CA ILE A 114 53.35 12.15 -4.41
C ILE A 114 52.61 11.21 -5.39
N ILE A 115 51.58 10.49 -4.94
CA ILE A 115 50.81 9.56 -5.77
C ILE A 115 49.84 10.31 -6.68
N ASN A 116 49.98 10.10 -8.00
CA ASN A 116 49.10 10.64 -9.03
C ASN A 116 48.06 9.61 -9.49
N PHE A 117 46.77 9.96 -9.34
CA PHE A 117 45.64 9.14 -9.76
C PHE A 117 45.09 9.57 -11.12
N ARG A 118 44.79 8.60 -12.00
CA ARG A 118 44.23 8.88 -13.34
C ARG A 118 42.79 9.40 -13.29
N SER A 119 42.57 10.61 -13.81
CA SER A 119 41.29 11.33 -13.89
C SER A 119 40.54 11.06 -15.20
N GLU A 120 40.11 9.83 -15.41
CA GLU A 120 39.48 9.39 -16.69
C GLU A 120 37.99 9.75 -16.79
N THR A 121 37.31 10.07 -15.68
CA THR A 121 35.89 10.43 -15.66
C THR A 121 35.57 11.47 -14.58
N SER A 122 34.50 12.25 -14.75
CA SER A 122 34.02 13.22 -13.76
C SER A 122 33.67 12.59 -12.40
N GLN A 123 33.38 11.28 -12.34
CA GLN A 123 33.21 10.57 -11.07
C GLN A 123 34.56 10.29 -10.39
N ARG A 124 35.58 9.88 -11.14
CA ARG A 124 36.95 9.70 -10.62
C ARG A 124 37.54 11.01 -10.13
N GLU A 125 37.34 12.11 -10.85
CA GLU A 125 37.74 13.45 -10.40
C GLU A 125 37.13 13.83 -9.05
N LYS A 126 35.83 13.56 -8.83
CA LYS A 126 35.16 13.82 -7.55
C LYS A 126 35.75 12.98 -6.41
N TYR A 127 36.16 11.73 -6.69
CA TYR A 127 36.84 10.88 -5.72
C TYR A 127 38.26 11.36 -5.40
N ILE A 128 39.05 11.73 -6.40
CA ILE A 128 40.40 12.29 -6.22
C ILE A 128 40.33 13.57 -5.38
N ASN A 129 39.44 14.51 -5.74
CA ASN A 129 39.21 15.75 -4.99
C ASN A 129 38.75 15.50 -3.53
N LEU A 130 37.92 14.48 -3.30
CA LEU A 130 37.49 14.10 -1.94
C LEU A 130 38.68 13.58 -1.11
N ILE A 131 39.49 12.68 -1.68
CA ILE A 131 40.65 12.06 -1.04
C ILE A 131 41.73 13.10 -0.71
N GLN A 132 42.09 13.96 -1.67
CA GLN A 132 43.05 15.05 -1.42
C GLN A 132 42.57 15.98 -0.31
N LYS A 133 41.26 16.26 -0.25
CA LYS A 133 40.66 17.11 0.79
C LYS A 133 40.60 16.43 2.16
N THR A 134 40.39 15.11 2.25
CA THR A 134 40.50 14.39 3.54
C THR A 134 41.95 14.28 4.02
N TYR A 135 42.92 14.12 3.12
CA TYR A 135 44.34 14.18 3.48
C TYR A 135 44.73 15.57 4.03
N LYS A 136 44.42 16.65 3.29
CA LYS A 136 44.69 18.04 3.72
C LYS A 136 44.06 18.38 5.07
N ASN A 137 42.87 17.84 5.35
CA ASN A 137 42.16 18.04 6.62
C ASN A 137 42.58 17.06 7.73
N LYS A 138 43.57 16.18 7.51
CA LYS A 138 44.01 15.13 8.44
C LYS A 138 42.90 14.13 8.86
N THR A 139 41.87 13.94 8.04
CA THR A 139 40.76 12.98 8.29
C THR A 139 40.87 11.69 7.47
N MET A 140 41.98 11.49 6.73
CA MET A 140 42.24 10.26 5.98
C MET A 140 42.78 9.14 6.88
N PHE A 141 43.72 9.48 7.75
CA PHE A 141 44.36 8.59 8.71
C PHE A 141 43.76 8.85 10.08
N ILE A 142 43.40 7.79 10.80
CA ILE A 142 42.68 7.87 12.08
C ILE A 142 43.44 7.10 13.16
N LYS A 143 43.53 7.67 14.36
CA LYS A 143 44.10 7.01 15.56
C LYS A 143 43.05 6.51 16.55
N LYS A 144 41.79 6.85 16.32
CA LYS A 144 40.68 6.51 17.20
C LYS A 144 39.56 5.85 16.40
N LEU A 145 38.86 4.93 17.03
CA LEU A 145 37.63 4.34 16.50
C LEU A 145 36.47 4.63 17.46
N PRO A 146 35.42 5.37 17.03
CA PRO A 146 34.25 5.61 17.85
C PRO A 146 33.53 4.31 18.25
N VAL A 147 33.21 4.20 19.53
CA VAL A 147 32.43 3.12 20.12
C VAL A 147 30.99 3.60 20.32
N ILE A 148 30.08 2.94 19.62
CA ILE A 148 28.63 3.19 19.70
C ILE A 148 28.11 2.90 21.14
N PRO A 149 27.10 3.63 21.65
CA PRO A 149 26.52 3.38 22.98
C PRO A 149 26.01 1.92 23.15
N PRO A 150 26.15 1.30 24.34
CA PRO A 150 25.80 -0.10 24.57
C PRO A 150 24.33 -0.45 24.33
N GLY A 151 23.41 0.53 24.43
CA GLY A 151 21.99 0.34 24.11
C GLY A 151 21.70 0.03 22.64
N PHE A 152 22.67 0.15 21.73
CA PHE A 152 22.59 -0.31 20.33
C PHE A 152 23.36 -1.60 20.05
N ARG A 153 24.04 -2.16 21.06
CA ARG A 153 24.80 -3.41 21.03
C ARG A 153 24.60 -4.18 22.35
N PRO A 154 23.34 -4.54 22.67
CA PRO A 154 22.98 -5.00 24.01
C PRO A 154 23.72 -6.27 24.40
N ALA A 155 23.88 -6.41 25.71
CA ALA A 155 24.15 -7.68 26.38
C ALA A 155 23.04 -7.89 27.41
N TYR A 156 22.43 -9.07 27.41
CA TYR A 156 21.37 -9.45 28.35
C TYR A 156 21.50 -10.93 28.70
N GLN A 157 20.96 -11.34 29.84
CA GLN A 157 20.85 -12.75 30.19
C GLN A 157 19.55 -13.32 29.63
N ASP A 158 19.60 -14.54 29.10
CA ASP A 158 18.39 -15.31 28.83
C ASP A 158 17.78 -15.89 30.12
N ASN A 159 16.70 -16.66 29.98
CA ASN A 159 15.99 -17.25 31.12
C ASN A 159 16.86 -18.24 31.91
N ASP A 160 17.93 -18.76 31.31
CA ASP A 160 18.88 -19.72 31.91
C ASP A 160 20.10 -19.00 32.51
N GLY A 161 20.14 -17.66 32.48
CA GLY A 161 21.21 -16.82 33.02
C GLY A 161 22.41 -16.66 32.08
N VAL A 162 22.34 -17.15 30.84
CA VAL A 162 23.45 -17.10 29.87
C VAL A 162 23.49 -15.74 29.20
N TRP A 163 24.67 -15.12 29.19
CA TRP A 163 24.89 -13.81 28.56
C TRP A 163 24.83 -13.89 27.03
N MET A 164 23.75 -13.37 26.46
CA MET A 164 23.58 -13.11 25.04
C MET A 164 24.15 -11.72 24.71
N VAL A 165 25.14 -11.66 23.82
CA VAL A 165 25.89 -10.43 23.50
C VAL A 165 25.78 -10.11 22.00
N ASP A 166 25.46 -8.86 21.62
CA ASP A 166 25.47 -8.48 20.20
C ASP A 166 26.90 -8.55 19.61
N LYS A 167 27.01 -9.19 18.44
CA LYS A 167 28.26 -9.40 17.67
C LYS A 167 29.09 -8.13 17.42
N LEU A 168 28.52 -6.93 17.47
CA LEU A 168 29.32 -5.71 17.42
C LEU A 168 30.31 -5.59 18.59
N ASN A 169 29.97 -6.13 19.77
CA ASN A 169 30.89 -6.19 20.90
C ASN A 169 32.08 -7.10 20.58
N GLU A 170 31.85 -8.31 20.04
CA GLU A 170 32.91 -9.24 19.62
C GLU A 170 33.91 -8.58 18.66
N ILE A 171 33.40 -7.82 17.69
CA ILE A 171 34.22 -7.07 16.72
C ILE A 171 35.08 -6.01 17.44
N TYR A 172 34.49 -5.22 18.35
CA TYR A 172 35.28 -4.27 19.15
C TYR A 172 36.32 -4.96 20.05
N GLN A 173 36.00 -6.11 20.66
CA GLN A 173 36.97 -6.89 21.44
C GLN A 173 38.15 -7.34 20.57
N GLY A 174 37.89 -7.80 19.35
CA GLY A 174 38.92 -8.14 18.37
C GLY A 174 39.82 -6.97 18.00
N ILE A 175 39.23 -5.77 17.83
CA ILE A 175 39.97 -4.53 17.54
C ILE A 175 40.84 -4.11 18.74
N ILE A 176 40.32 -4.16 19.98
CA ILE A 176 41.10 -3.84 21.19
C ILE A 176 42.26 -4.83 21.36
N ARG A 177 42.04 -6.14 21.19
CA ARG A 177 43.10 -7.15 21.27
C ARG A 177 44.19 -6.94 20.21
N LYS A 178 43.81 -6.65 18.96
CA LYS A 178 44.76 -6.32 17.88
C LYS A 178 45.52 -5.02 18.14
N THR A 179 44.86 -4.02 18.72
CA THR A 179 45.48 -2.76 19.14
C THR A 179 46.58 -3.00 20.19
N ILE A 180 46.30 -3.85 21.19
CA ILE A 180 47.28 -4.23 22.22
C ILE A 180 48.46 -5.03 21.62
N GLN A 181 48.20 -5.87 20.61
CA GLN A 181 49.26 -6.59 19.88
C GLN A 181 50.15 -5.63 19.08
N VAL A 182 49.56 -4.64 18.40
CA VAL A 182 50.30 -3.60 17.66
C VAL A 182 51.13 -2.73 18.62
N ASP A 183 50.56 -2.28 19.75
CA ASP A 183 51.29 -1.48 20.75
C ASP A 183 52.35 -2.32 21.50
N SER A 184 52.22 -3.64 21.59
CA SER A 184 53.29 -4.49 22.13
C SER A 184 54.50 -4.60 21.17
N ALA A 185 54.30 -4.42 19.86
CA ALA A 185 55.31 -4.63 18.82
C ALA A 185 56.10 -3.36 18.44
N LYS A 186 56.20 -2.35 19.33
CA LYS A 186 56.67 -0.97 19.04
C LYS A 186 57.93 -0.91 18.17
N GLY A 187 57.78 -0.47 16.92
CA GLY A 187 58.90 -0.18 16.03
C GLY A 187 58.51 -0.17 14.55
N ALA A 188 59.39 0.35 13.70
CA ALA A 188 59.23 0.21 12.26
C ALA A 188 59.82 -1.14 11.80
N GLY A 189 59.02 -1.94 11.08
CA GLY A 189 59.45 -3.24 10.56
C GLY A 189 58.28 -4.08 10.04
N LEU A 190 58.58 -5.16 9.29
CA LEU A 190 57.57 -5.97 8.61
C LEU A 190 56.49 -6.53 9.55
N LEU A 191 56.88 -7.01 10.75
CA LEU A 191 55.93 -7.52 11.75
C LEU A 191 54.93 -6.43 12.20
N TYR A 192 55.39 -5.19 12.37
CA TYR A 192 54.54 -4.07 12.78
C TYR A 192 53.56 -3.66 11.65
N GLU A 193 54.01 -3.65 10.39
CA GLU A 193 53.13 -3.39 9.25
C GLU A 193 52.09 -4.51 9.06
N LEU A 194 52.48 -5.78 9.20
CA LEU A 194 51.55 -6.92 9.16
C LEU A 194 50.50 -6.88 10.28
N LEU A 195 50.90 -6.52 11.51
CA LEU A 195 49.95 -6.34 12.62
C LEU A 195 49.05 -5.11 12.41
N THR A 196 49.59 -4.01 11.88
CA THR A 196 48.82 -2.79 11.55
C THR A 196 47.82 -3.06 10.42
N TYR A 197 48.18 -3.83 9.40
CA TYR A 197 47.25 -4.32 8.39
C TYR A 197 46.19 -5.27 8.99
N GLY A 198 46.60 -6.15 9.89
CA GLY A 198 45.69 -7.01 10.65
C GLY A 198 44.67 -6.24 11.50
N LEU A 199 45.02 -5.03 11.97
CA LEU A 199 44.12 -4.08 12.64
C LEU A 199 43.23 -3.33 11.63
N GLN A 200 43.78 -2.86 10.52
CA GLN A 200 43.04 -2.25 9.40
C GLN A 200 41.91 -3.17 8.90
N LEU A 201 42.18 -4.47 8.73
CA LEU A 201 41.18 -5.46 8.34
C LEU A 201 40.03 -5.55 9.35
N ALA A 202 40.32 -5.64 10.66
CA ALA A 202 39.28 -5.69 11.69
C ALA A 202 38.41 -4.41 11.72
N ILE A 203 39.00 -3.26 11.38
CA ILE A 203 38.28 -1.98 11.28
C ILE A 203 37.47 -1.89 9.95
N ASN A 204 37.93 -2.53 8.88
CA ASN A 204 37.16 -2.69 7.65
C ASN A 204 35.94 -3.61 7.86
N ASP A 205 36.10 -4.71 8.60
CA ASP A 205 35.03 -5.63 8.98
C ASP A 205 33.97 -4.92 9.85
N HIS A 206 34.41 -4.04 10.76
CA HIS A 206 33.52 -3.17 11.53
C HIS A 206 32.71 -2.21 10.64
N ASP A 207 33.36 -1.48 9.72
CA ASP A 207 32.67 -0.59 8.78
C ASP A 207 31.65 -1.36 7.92
N GLU A 208 32.00 -2.56 7.44
CA GLU A 208 31.07 -3.40 6.70
C GLU A 208 29.91 -3.91 7.57
N TYR A 209 30.17 -4.36 8.79
CA TYR A 209 29.13 -4.82 9.71
C TYR A 209 28.13 -3.69 10.02
N ILE A 210 28.61 -2.48 10.33
CA ILE A 210 27.78 -1.29 10.55
C ILE A 210 26.98 -0.93 9.28
N ARG A 211 27.61 -0.92 8.10
CA ARG A 211 26.88 -0.72 6.83
C ARG A 211 25.81 -1.78 6.59
N SER A 212 26.06 -3.03 6.97
CA SER A 212 25.10 -4.12 6.83
C SER A 212 23.88 -3.93 7.73
N LYS A 213 24.09 -3.46 8.97
CA LYS A 213 23.04 -3.08 9.93
C LYS A 213 22.27 -1.84 9.47
N ILE A 214 22.80 -0.97 8.61
CA ILE A 214 22.09 0.22 8.08
C ILE A 214 21.31 -0.10 6.79
N SER A 215 21.92 -0.79 5.83
CA SER A 215 21.51 -0.78 4.41
C SER A 215 20.62 -1.93 3.93
N LYS A 216 20.59 -3.07 4.65
CA LYS A 216 19.88 -4.28 4.18
C LYS A 216 18.35 -4.17 4.37
N LYS A 217 17.59 -5.15 3.86
CA LYS A 217 16.12 -5.24 4.05
C LYS A 217 15.70 -5.27 5.54
N SER A 218 16.59 -5.74 6.41
CA SER A 218 16.47 -5.77 7.88
C SER A 218 17.26 -4.65 8.57
N GLY A 219 17.75 -3.67 7.82
CA GLY A 219 18.58 -2.59 8.34
C GLY A 219 17.80 -1.53 9.11
N VAL A 220 18.51 -0.79 9.96
CA VAL A 220 17.97 0.19 10.92
C VAL A 220 17.06 1.22 10.25
N VAL A 221 17.45 1.75 9.08
CA VAL A 221 16.62 2.72 8.34
C VAL A 221 15.24 2.12 7.99
N ARG A 222 15.20 0.87 7.57
CA ARG A 222 13.94 0.21 7.21
C ARG A 222 13.13 -0.22 8.43
N ASN A 223 13.78 -0.77 9.45
CA ASN A 223 13.13 -1.35 10.64
C ASN A 223 12.79 -0.33 11.75
N PHE A 224 13.34 0.89 11.71
CA PHE A 224 13.06 1.92 12.71
C PHE A 224 12.62 3.27 12.12
N MET A 225 12.87 3.59 10.84
CA MET A 225 12.35 4.83 10.23
C MET A 225 11.11 4.59 9.36
N LEU A 226 11.08 3.51 8.57
CA LEU A 226 10.00 3.26 7.59
C LEU A 226 8.91 2.31 8.09
N GLY A 227 9.28 1.17 8.67
CA GLY A 227 8.37 0.27 9.36
C GLY A 227 8.54 0.43 10.87
N LYS A 228 7.43 0.52 11.62
CA LYS A 228 7.40 0.49 13.08
C LYS A 228 6.26 -0.40 13.54
N ARG A 229 6.43 -1.05 14.70
CA ARG A 229 5.27 -1.50 15.49
C ARG A 229 4.64 -0.27 16.14
N VAL A 230 3.32 -0.26 16.25
CA VAL A 230 2.54 0.89 16.73
C VAL A 230 1.52 0.37 17.72
N ASP A 231 1.53 0.93 18.93
CA ASP A 231 0.58 0.60 19.98
C ASP A 231 -0.82 1.14 19.64
N PHE A 232 -1.84 0.85 20.46
CA PHE A 232 -3.23 1.22 20.17
C PHE A 232 -3.70 0.72 18.79
N SER A 233 -3.29 -0.51 18.45
CA SER A 233 -3.65 -1.19 17.22
C SER A 233 -4.03 -2.65 17.46
N GLY A 234 -4.85 -3.20 16.56
CA GLY A 234 -5.30 -4.59 16.59
C GLY A 234 -5.54 -5.13 15.19
N ARG A 235 -5.64 -6.44 15.03
CA ARG A 235 -5.96 -7.09 13.74
C ARG A 235 -6.89 -8.27 13.99
N ALA A 236 -7.91 -8.42 13.16
CA ALA A 236 -8.78 -9.59 13.11
C ALA A 236 -9.24 -9.88 11.68
N VAL A 237 -9.91 -11.02 11.50
CA VAL A 237 -10.61 -11.37 10.25
C VAL A 237 -11.78 -10.43 10.04
N ILE A 238 -12.02 -10.04 8.79
CA ILE A 238 -13.22 -9.27 8.42
C ILE A 238 -14.37 -10.19 8.02
N THR A 239 -15.57 -9.84 8.46
CA THR A 239 -16.83 -10.46 8.02
C THR A 239 -17.79 -9.36 7.54
N PRO A 240 -18.79 -9.70 6.70
CA PRO A 240 -19.76 -8.71 6.25
C PRO A 240 -20.52 -8.12 7.44
N GLY A 241 -20.61 -6.80 7.45
CA GLY A 241 -21.54 -6.07 8.29
C GLY A 241 -22.99 -6.42 7.95
N SER A 242 -23.83 -6.49 8.97
CA SER A 242 -25.28 -6.51 8.80
C SER A 242 -25.77 -5.17 8.23
N SER A 243 -27.09 -5.06 8.03
CA SER A 243 -27.81 -3.83 7.70
C SER A 243 -27.59 -2.67 8.68
N ASP A 244 -26.89 -2.89 9.79
CA ASP A 244 -26.87 -1.99 10.95
C ASP A 244 -25.58 -1.17 11.02
N LEU A 245 -24.68 -1.31 10.04
CA LEU A 245 -23.53 -0.43 9.83
C LEU A 245 -23.80 0.56 8.69
N ASN A 246 -23.57 1.84 8.96
CA ASN A 246 -23.59 2.89 7.97
C ASN A 246 -22.27 2.94 7.17
N LEU A 247 -22.25 3.68 6.05
CA LEU A 247 -21.12 3.68 5.11
C LEU A 247 -19.75 3.99 5.75
N ASN A 248 -19.74 4.87 6.76
CA ASN A 248 -18.54 5.33 7.46
C ASN A 248 -18.25 4.59 8.77
N GLU A 249 -19.02 3.56 9.12
CA GLU A 249 -18.87 2.81 10.38
C GLU A 249 -18.14 1.49 10.18
N ILE A 250 -17.38 1.10 11.21
CA ILE A 250 -16.74 -0.21 11.32
C ILE A 250 -17.12 -0.85 12.66
N GLY A 251 -17.64 -2.08 12.61
CA GLY A 251 -17.95 -2.82 13.81
C GLY A 251 -16.68 -3.46 14.38
N LEU A 252 -16.31 -3.09 15.59
CA LEU A 252 -15.14 -3.64 16.29
C LEU A 252 -15.58 -4.51 17.48
N PRO A 253 -15.08 -5.75 17.59
CA PRO A 253 -15.44 -6.64 18.68
C PRO A 253 -14.99 -6.06 20.04
N LEU A 254 -15.80 -6.23 21.09
CA LEU A 254 -15.52 -5.66 22.43
C LEU A 254 -14.09 -5.98 22.90
N ARG A 255 -13.61 -7.21 22.67
CA ARG A 255 -12.22 -7.64 22.96
C ARG A 255 -11.15 -6.76 22.31
N MET A 256 -11.36 -6.35 21.07
CA MET A 256 -10.46 -5.43 20.35
C MET A 256 -10.63 -4.00 20.86
N VAL A 257 -11.87 -3.56 21.13
CA VAL A 257 -12.14 -2.23 21.68
C VAL A 257 -11.49 -2.05 23.04
N VAL A 258 -11.63 -3.01 23.95
CA VAL A 258 -10.97 -3.05 25.26
C VAL A 258 -9.45 -2.98 25.13
N SER A 259 -8.86 -3.60 24.11
CA SER A 259 -7.41 -3.56 23.87
C SER A 259 -6.92 -2.22 23.28
N ILE A 260 -7.69 -1.60 22.39
CA ILE A 260 -7.29 -0.38 21.67
C ILE A 260 -7.67 0.90 22.46
N PHE A 261 -8.73 0.85 23.26
CA PHE A 261 -9.29 2.00 23.97
C PHE A 261 -9.18 1.91 25.50
N GLU A 262 -8.36 0.99 26.03
CA GLU A 262 -8.18 0.74 27.47
C GLU A 262 -8.12 2.02 28.34
N PRO A 263 -7.28 3.05 28.05
CA PRO A 263 -7.21 4.23 28.91
C PRO A 263 -8.48 5.07 28.91
N PHE A 264 -9.26 5.03 27.82
CA PHE A 264 -10.53 5.74 27.70
C PHE A 264 -11.64 5.03 28.46
N ILE A 265 -11.64 3.69 28.47
CA ILE A 265 -12.55 2.86 29.26
C ILE A 265 -12.29 3.09 30.76
N PHE A 266 -11.02 3.07 31.19
CA PHE A 266 -10.64 3.49 32.56
C PHE A 266 -11.14 4.90 32.90
N HIS A 267 -11.00 5.86 31.98
CA HIS A 267 -11.44 7.23 32.22
C HIS A 267 -12.97 7.34 32.38
N VAL A 268 -13.74 6.62 31.57
CA VAL A 268 -15.21 6.60 31.69
C VAL A 268 -15.63 5.92 33.00
N ALA A 269 -15.13 4.70 33.25
CA ALA A 269 -15.52 3.85 34.38
C ALA A 269 -15.13 4.40 35.76
N LEU A 270 -14.07 5.20 35.88
CA LEU A 270 -13.58 5.71 37.17
C LEU A 270 -13.87 7.20 37.39
N TYR A 271 -13.95 8.01 36.34
CA TYR A 271 -13.95 9.47 36.46
C TYR A 271 -15.12 10.18 35.74
N SER A 272 -15.97 9.46 34.98
CA SER A 272 -17.08 10.07 34.22
C SER A 272 -18.46 9.68 34.76
N ALA A 273 -18.71 9.92 36.05
CA ALA A 273 -20.02 9.63 36.69
C ALA A 273 -21.22 10.31 35.99
N GLU A 274 -21.01 11.47 35.35
CA GLU A 274 -22.04 12.16 34.53
C GLU A 274 -22.41 11.41 33.24
N LYS A 275 -21.60 10.44 32.79
CA LYS A 275 -21.79 9.73 31.52
C LYS A 275 -22.24 8.28 31.70
N TYR A 276 -21.95 7.69 32.87
CA TYR A 276 -22.32 6.32 33.18
C TYR A 276 -22.48 6.13 34.69
N ASP A 277 -23.61 5.56 35.13
CA ASP A 277 -23.77 5.15 36.51
C ASP A 277 -22.99 3.85 36.75
N THR A 278 -22.00 3.92 37.61
CA THR A 278 -21.08 2.81 37.91
C THR A 278 -21.52 1.98 39.11
N THR A 279 -22.67 2.30 39.73
CA THR A 279 -23.13 1.66 40.97
C THR A 279 -23.32 0.16 40.81
N GLU A 280 -24.02 -0.30 39.77
CA GLU A 280 -24.20 -1.74 39.50
C GLU A 280 -22.86 -2.43 39.18
N LEU A 281 -22.00 -1.82 38.35
CA LEU A 281 -20.68 -2.36 38.05
C LEU A 281 -19.81 -2.50 39.30
N LYS A 282 -19.88 -1.56 40.24
CA LYS A 282 -19.16 -1.60 41.53
C LYS A 282 -19.64 -2.77 42.39
N GLU A 283 -20.95 -2.92 42.55
CA GLU A 283 -21.54 -4.02 43.32
C GLU A 283 -21.20 -5.40 42.75
N GLU A 284 -21.39 -5.58 41.44
CA GLU A 284 -21.13 -6.87 40.78
C GLU A 284 -19.63 -7.18 40.74
N THR A 285 -18.75 -6.18 40.56
CA THR A 285 -17.29 -6.37 40.69
C THR A 285 -16.92 -6.87 42.07
N LYS A 286 -17.50 -6.30 43.13
CA LYS A 286 -17.25 -6.71 44.51
C LYS A 286 -17.76 -8.12 44.80
N LYS A 287 -18.93 -8.50 44.28
CA LYS A 287 -19.47 -9.87 44.37
C LYS A 287 -18.60 -10.88 43.63
N PHE A 288 -18.10 -10.54 42.45
CA PHE A 288 -17.37 -11.47 41.57
C PHE A 288 -15.89 -11.65 41.93
N LEU A 289 -15.16 -10.55 42.21
CA LEU A 289 -13.72 -10.59 42.50
C LEU A 289 -13.38 -10.58 43.99
N ASN A 290 -14.35 -10.31 44.88
CA ASN A 290 -14.11 -10.04 46.30
C ASN A 290 -13.10 -8.88 46.53
N LEU A 291 -13.09 -7.91 45.62
CA LEU A 291 -12.24 -6.71 45.63
C LEU A 291 -13.09 -5.45 45.50
N GLU A 292 -12.65 -4.36 46.15
CA GLU A 292 -13.27 -3.04 45.94
C GLU A 292 -12.98 -2.51 44.54
N PHE A 293 -13.97 -1.80 43.98
CA PHE A 293 -13.89 -1.27 42.62
C PHE A 293 -12.78 -0.22 42.50
N SER A 294 -11.77 -0.55 41.71
CA SER A 294 -10.50 0.16 41.61
C SER A 294 -9.89 0.02 40.22
N THR A 295 -8.76 0.70 39.97
CA THR A 295 -7.96 0.48 38.76
C THR A 295 -7.50 -0.97 38.61
N GLU A 296 -7.24 -1.67 39.72
CA GLU A 296 -6.75 -3.05 39.70
C GLU A 296 -7.86 -4.05 39.41
N SER A 297 -9.01 -3.95 40.10
CA SER A 297 -10.18 -4.81 39.83
C SER A 297 -10.67 -4.64 38.38
N LEU A 298 -10.70 -3.40 37.87
CA LEU A 298 -11.09 -3.14 36.49
C LEU A 298 -10.04 -3.69 35.49
N LYS A 299 -8.74 -3.61 35.81
CA LYS A 299 -7.69 -4.23 34.97
C LYS A 299 -7.85 -5.75 34.88
N ILE A 300 -8.25 -6.41 35.96
CA ILE A 300 -8.55 -7.86 35.97
C ILE A 300 -9.74 -8.14 35.02
N ILE A 301 -10.84 -7.39 35.14
CA ILE A 301 -12.03 -7.52 34.26
C ILE A 301 -11.66 -7.31 32.79
N LEU A 302 -10.91 -6.24 32.47
CA LEU A 302 -10.51 -5.96 31.09
C LEU A 302 -9.56 -7.03 30.53
N ASN A 303 -8.68 -7.60 31.36
CA ASN A 303 -7.83 -8.72 30.97
C ASN A 303 -8.61 -10.02 30.73
N ALA A 304 -9.64 -10.31 31.53
CA ALA A 304 -10.55 -11.43 31.30
C ALA A 304 -11.20 -11.34 29.90
N ILE A 305 -11.73 -10.16 29.54
CA ILE A 305 -12.28 -9.90 28.19
C ILE A 305 -11.20 -10.06 27.10
N LYS A 306 -9.96 -9.57 27.33
CA LYS A 306 -8.84 -9.72 26.39
C LYS A 306 -8.43 -11.17 26.16
N ASN A 307 -8.58 -12.04 27.16
CA ASN A 307 -8.29 -13.47 27.06
C ASN A 307 -9.44 -14.26 26.40
N GLY A 308 -10.68 -13.81 26.57
CA GLY A 308 -11.89 -14.55 26.21
C GLY A 308 -12.48 -15.36 27.37
N ASP A 309 -12.16 -14.97 28.61
CA ASP A 309 -12.68 -15.60 29.82
C ASP A 309 -14.16 -15.24 30.03
N VAL A 310 -14.94 -16.13 30.65
CA VAL A 310 -16.37 -15.92 30.91
C VAL A 310 -16.55 -14.99 32.10
N LEU A 311 -17.28 -13.88 31.89
CA LEU A 311 -17.67 -12.92 32.93
C LEU A 311 -19.18 -13.00 33.22
N PRO A 312 -19.63 -12.54 34.41
CA PRO A 312 -21.03 -12.29 34.67
C PRO A 312 -21.64 -11.32 33.64
N GLU A 313 -22.83 -11.65 33.13
CA GLU A 313 -23.52 -10.90 32.07
C GLU A 313 -23.65 -9.40 32.38
N LYS A 314 -23.98 -9.05 33.64
CA LYS A 314 -24.04 -7.66 34.11
C LYS A 314 -22.72 -6.91 33.96
N ILE A 315 -21.60 -7.54 34.30
CA ILE A 315 -20.27 -6.94 34.16
C ILE A 315 -19.92 -6.81 32.68
N TYR A 316 -20.23 -7.81 31.86
CA TYR A 316 -20.01 -7.77 30.41
C TYR A 316 -20.77 -6.59 29.76
N ASN A 317 -22.08 -6.50 30.01
CA ASN A 317 -22.95 -5.45 29.46
C ASN A 317 -22.52 -4.05 29.94
N ALA A 318 -22.18 -3.88 31.21
CA ALA A 318 -21.68 -2.60 31.72
C ALA A 318 -20.36 -2.18 31.06
N ILE A 319 -19.42 -3.11 30.84
CA ILE A 319 -18.18 -2.81 30.10
C ILE A 319 -18.46 -2.54 28.62
N PHE A 320 -19.46 -3.18 28.00
CA PHE A 320 -19.89 -2.91 26.63
C PHE A 320 -20.41 -1.46 26.50
N GLU A 321 -21.33 -1.04 27.37
CA GLU A 321 -21.88 0.32 27.40
C GLU A 321 -20.79 1.38 27.66
N ILE A 322 -19.90 1.12 28.61
CA ILE A 322 -18.72 1.97 28.88
C ILE A 322 -17.81 2.05 27.64
N ALA A 323 -17.62 0.95 26.91
CA ALA A 323 -16.83 0.92 25.68
C ALA A 323 -17.49 1.71 24.54
N GLU A 324 -18.82 1.66 24.40
CA GLU A 324 -19.56 2.52 23.47
C GLU A 324 -19.38 4.01 23.81
N ILE A 325 -19.54 4.38 25.09
CA ILE A 325 -19.33 5.76 25.56
C ILE A 325 -17.88 6.21 25.34
N ALA A 326 -16.90 5.33 25.59
CA ALA A 326 -15.47 5.61 25.41
C ALA A 326 -15.10 5.77 23.92
N THR A 327 -15.75 5.04 23.01
CA THR A 327 -15.50 5.09 21.56
C THR A 327 -16.36 6.12 20.82
N LYS A 328 -17.45 6.62 21.43
CA LYS A 328 -18.35 7.62 20.85
C LYS A 328 -17.58 8.82 20.25
N ASP A 329 -18.02 9.21 19.04
CA ASP A 329 -17.45 10.25 18.18
C ASP A 329 -15.97 10.08 17.77
N ARG A 330 -15.31 8.99 18.17
CA ARG A 330 -13.92 8.68 17.78
C ARG A 330 -13.86 7.93 16.47
N VAL A 331 -12.76 8.20 15.76
CA VAL A 331 -12.42 7.50 14.52
C VAL A 331 -11.23 6.58 14.74
N VAL A 332 -11.22 5.50 13.97
CA VAL A 332 -10.07 4.61 13.78
C VAL A 332 -9.63 4.66 12.33
N ILE A 333 -8.36 4.32 12.09
CA ILE A 333 -7.83 4.06 10.76
C ILE A 333 -7.90 2.55 10.52
N ALA A 334 -8.77 2.13 9.61
CA ALA A 334 -8.83 0.76 9.12
C ALA A 334 -7.87 0.60 7.94
N LYS A 335 -7.03 -0.43 7.97
CA LYS A 335 -5.99 -0.72 6.97
C LYS A 335 -6.06 -2.19 6.55
N ARG A 336 -6.13 -2.44 5.24
CA ARG A 336 -5.94 -3.78 4.66
C ARG A 336 -4.55 -3.89 4.03
N ASP A 337 -3.86 -5.00 4.23
CA ASP A 337 -2.61 -5.33 3.55
C ASP A 337 -2.89 -6.20 2.31
N PRO A 338 -2.18 -6.02 1.18
CA PRO A 338 -1.16 -5.01 0.94
C PRO A 338 -1.75 -3.63 0.60
N VAL A 339 -1.15 -2.58 1.14
CA VAL A 339 -1.48 -1.19 0.78
C VAL A 339 -0.89 -0.88 -0.61
N LEU A 340 -1.73 -0.88 -1.64
CA LEU A 340 -1.35 -0.54 -3.02
C LEU A 340 -1.70 0.91 -3.40
N HIS A 341 -2.76 1.44 -2.81
CA HIS A 341 -3.28 2.80 -3.02
C HIS A 341 -3.75 3.44 -1.70
N PRO A 342 -3.90 4.78 -1.63
CA PRO A 342 -4.31 5.48 -0.41
C PRO A 342 -5.61 4.95 0.21
N GLU A 343 -6.57 4.55 -0.62
CA GLU A 343 -7.88 4.02 -0.23
C GLU A 343 -7.82 2.70 0.55
N SER A 344 -6.66 2.00 0.56
CA SER A 344 -6.41 0.85 1.44
C SER A 344 -6.28 1.24 2.92
N LEU A 345 -6.25 2.55 3.24
CA LEU A 345 -6.38 3.08 4.59
C LEU A 345 -7.53 4.09 4.64
N ARG A 346 -8.53 3.87 5.50
CA ARG A 346 -9.65 4.80 5.68
C ARG A 346 -9.92 5.13 7.13
N GLY A 347 -10.39 6.35 7.37
CA GLY A 347 -11.00 6.73 8.64
C GLY A 347 -12.42 6.17 8.72
N MET A 348 -12.79 5.59 9.87
CA MET A 348 -14.12 5.04 10.12
C MET A 348 -14.53 5.30 11.57
N TYR A 349 -15.82 5.53 11.83
CA TYR A 349 -16.37 5.58 13.18
C TYR A 349 -16.49 4.18 13.76
N VAL A 350 -16.19 4.03 15.05
CA VAL A 350 -16.32 2.75 15.75
C VAL A 350 -17.77 2.51 16.17
N LYS A 351 -18.26 1.32 15.87
CA LYS A 351 -19.44 0.73 16.53
C LYS A 351 -18.95 -0.50 17.32
N VAL A 352 -19.27 -0.59 18.60
CA VAL A 352 -18.94 -1.77 19.41
C VAL A 352 -19.90 -2.89 19.02
N ILE A 353 -19.41 -4.13 18.95
CA ILE A 353 -20.18 -5.32 18.60
C ILE A 353 -19.68 -6.54 19.40
N ASP A 354 -20.51 -7.57 19.45
CA ASP A 354 -20.14 -8.88 19.99
C ASP A 354 -19.36 -9.76 18.98
N GLY A 355 -18.70 -10.78 19.51
CA GLY A 355 -17.87 -11.74 18.76
C GLY A 355 -16.39 -11.33 18.68
N ASP A 356 -15.64 -11.97 17.77
CA ASP A 356 -14.18 -11.77 17.61
C ASP A 356 -13.76 -11.20 16.23
N SER A 357 -14.71 -10.97 15.31
CA SER A 357 -14.43 -10.51 13.93
C SER A 357 -14.77 -9.04 13.71
N ILE A 358 -14.00 -8.34 12.87
CA ILE A 358 -14.32 -6.98 12.43
C ILE A 358 -15.48 -7.04 11.43
N LYS A 359 -16.52 -6.23 11.63
CA LYS A 359 -17.63 -6.09 10.68
C LYS A 359 -17.37 -4.90 9.75
N LEU A 360 -17.28 -5.15 8.46
CA LEU A 360 -17.07 -4.13 7.42
C LEU A 360 -18.34 -3.93 6.59
N CYS A 361 -18.75 -2.68 6.38
CA CYS A 361 -19.84 -2.35 5.45
C CYS A 361 -19.51 -2.88 4.03
N PRO A 362 -20.36 -3.71 3.39
CA PRO A 362 -20.09 -4.28 2.08
C PRO A 362 -19.84 -3.28 0.95
N LEU A 363 -20.24 -2.01 1.10
CA LEU A 363 -19.93 -0.94 0.14
C LEU A 363 -18.44 -0.54 0.12
N GLN A 364 -17.70 -0.86 1.18
CA GLN A 364 -16.29 -0.49 1.38
C GLN A 364 -15.29 -1.54 0.86
N THR A 365 -15.74 -2.77 0.59
CA THR A 365 -14.87 -3.88 0.18
C THR A 365 -14.02 -3.51 -1.03
N SER A 366 -14.63 -2.91 -2.06
CA SER A 366 -13.96 -2.49 -3.28
C SER A 366 -12.82 -1.48 -3.05
N SER A 367 -12.95 -0.57 -2.07
CA SER A 367 -11.91 0.43 -1.79
C SER A 367 -10.72 -0.14 -1.02
N PHE A 368 -10.93 -1.21 -0.26
CA PHE A 368 -9.85 -2.01 0.32
C PHE A 368 -9.35 -3.12 -0.62
N ASN A 369 -10.02 -3.33 -1.76
CA ASN A 369 -9.89 -4.48 -2.65
C ASN A 369 -10.11 -5.84 -1.92
N ALA A 370 -10.91 -5.83 -0.85
CA ALA A 370 -11.04 -6.89 0.14
C ALA A 370 -12.20 -7.87 -0.14
N ASP A 371 -12.05 -9.09 0.39
CA ASP A 371 -12.99 -10.20 0.30
C ASP A 371 -13.44 -10.65 1.71
N PHE A 372 -14.38 -11.59 1.78
CA PHE A 372 -14.85 -12.20 3.04
C PHE A 372 -14.54 -13.70 3.08
N ASP A 373 -13.31 -14.08 2.72
CA ASP A 373 -12.82 -15.48 2.62
C ASP A 373 -11.75 -15.86 3.67
N GLY A 374 -11.52 -14.99 4.66
CA GLY A 374 -10.45 -15.12 5.67
C GLY A 374 -9.50 -13.92 5.70
N ASP A 375 -9.70 -12.95 4.80
CA ASP A 375 -9.02 -11.67 4.74
C ASP A 375 -9.01 -10.93 6.10
N THR A 376 -7.94 -10.17 6.39
CA THR A 376 -7.76 -9.49 7.70
C THR A 376 -7.50 -8.00 7.55
N MET A 377 -7.99 -7.21 8.52
CA MET A 377 -7.73 -5.78 8.60
C MET A 377 -7.06 -5.41 9.92
N ALA A 378 -6.12 -4.47 9.84
CA ALA A 378 -5.50 -3.84 10.99
C ALA A 378 -6.19 -2.52 11.30
N ILE A 379 -6.50 -2.27 12.57
CA ILE A 379 -7.16 -1.08 13.09
C ILE A 379 -6.16 -0.31 13.94
N TYR A 380 -6.12 1.01 13.79
CA TYR A 380 -5.25 1.91 14.56
C TYR A 380 -6.06 3.07 15.13
N HIS A 381 -5.89 3.40 16.41
CA HIS A 381 -6.58 4.56 17.00
C HIS A 381 -5.71 5.83 17.01
N PRO A 382 -6.05 6.88 16.25
CA PRO A 382 -5.46 8.21 16.37
C PRO A 382 -5.77 8.86 17.74
N LEU A 383 -4.79 8.90 18.63
CA LEU A 383 -4.96 9.34 20.02
C LEU A 383 -5.28 10.84 20.17
N THR A 384 -4.59 11.72 19.42
CA THR A 384 -4.70 13.17 19.63
C THR A 384 -5.94 13.74 18.93
N LYS A 385 -6.57 14.77 19.51
CA LYS A 385 -7.71 15.47 18.89
C LYS A 385 -7.38 15.96 17.47
N GLN A 386 -6.17 16.48 17.26
CA GLN A 386 -5.69 16.90 15.95
C GLN A 386 -5.61 15.73 14.94
N SER A 387 -5.09 14.57 15.36
CA SER A 387 -5.02 13.39 14.47
C SER A 387 -6.40 12.81 14.15
N GLN A 388 -7.36 12.83 15.09
CA GLN A 388 -8.73 12.42 14.82
C GLN A 388 -9.42 13.36 13.81
N GLU A 389 -9.21 14.67 13.96
CA GLU A 389 -9.76 15.67 13.06
C GLU A 389 -9.14 15.57 11.65
N GLU A 390 -7.83 15.36 11.55
CA GLU A 390 -7.17 15.11 10.25
C GLU A 390 -7.75 13.86 9.56
N VAL A 391 -7.95 12.76 10.29
CA VAL A 391 -8.57 11.54 9.77
C VAL A 391 -9.99 11.81 9.26
N LYS A 392 -10.80 12.56 10.02
CA LYS A 392 -12.16 12.97 9.61
C LYS A 392 -12.15 13.81 8.32
N GLN A 393 -11.22 14.75 8.19
CA GLN A 393 -11.14 15.66 7.03
C GLN A 393 -10.52 15.02 5.77
N ARG A 394 -9.55 14.11 5.94
CA ARG A 394 -8.72 13.57 4.83
C ARG A 394 -8.99 12.11 4.47
N MET A 395 -9.34 11.26 5.43
CA MET A 395 -9.47 9.80 5.23
C MET A 395 -10.92 9.30 5.20
N MET A 396 -11.89 10.17 5.48
CA MET A 396 -13.33 9.88 5.39
C MET A 396 -13.98 10.55 4.16
N ASN A 397 -13.24 10.72 3.06
CA ASN A 397 -13.77 11.32 1.83
C ASN A 397 -14.58 10.29 1.00
N LEU A 398 -15.65 10.75 0.35
CA LEU A 398 -16.50 9.92 -0.54
C LEU A 398 -15.94 9.79 -1.96
N THR A 399 -15.09 10.72 -2.38
CA THR A 399 -14.43 10.74 -3.71
C THR A 399 -13.01 10.21 -3.65
N SER A 400 -12.62 9.39 -4.62
CA SER A 400 -11.25 8.88 -4.77
C SER A 400 -10.38 9.86 -5.59
N GLY A 401 -9.08 9.87 -5.32
CA GLY A 401 -8.08 10.61 -6.10
C GLY A 401 -7.74 9.99 -7.45
N LEU A 402 -8.23 8.78 -7.72
CA LEU A 402 -7.91 8.01 -8.93
C LEU A 402 -8.46 8.63 -10.22
N SER A 403 -9.64 9.26 -10.16
CA SER A 403 -10.22 10.01 -11.28
C SER A 403 -11.38 10.90 -10.81
N SER A 404 -11.73 11.90 -11.63
CA SER A 404 -12.88 12.81 -11.42
C SER A 404 -14.27 12.14 -11.49
N ASN A 405 -14.33 10.82 -11.64
CA ASN A 405 -15.55 10.00 -11.60
C ASN A 405 -15.40 8.76 -10.68
N ALA A 406 -14.37 8.71 -9.82
CA ALA A 406 -14.16 7.62 -8.87
C ALA A 406 -14.69 7.98 -7.47
N LEU A 407 -15.34 7.01 -6.84
CA LEU A 407 -15.80 7.03 -5.45
C LEU A 407 -14.89 6.16 -4.58
N THR A 408 -14.95 6.34 -3.26
CA THR A 408 -14.25 5.48 -2.28
C THR A 408 -15.12 4.32 -1.79
N PHE A 409 -16.24 4.04 -2.45
CA PHE A 409 -17.16 2.96 -2.15
C PHE A 409 -17.88 2.53 -3.43
N SER A 410 -18.43 1.32 -3.46
CA SER A 410 -19.27 0.89 -4.58
C SER A 410 -20.30 -0.16 -4.18
N PHE A 411 -21.45 -0.14 -4.85
CA PHE A 411 -22.37 -1.25 -4.86
C PHE A 411 -21.75 -2.40 -5.65
N GLU A 412 -21.96 -3.64 -5.22
CA GLU A 412 -21.47 -4.85 -5.88
C GLU A 412 -22.46 -6.03 -5.73
N LYS A 413 -22.26 -7.07 -6.55
CA LYS A 413 -22.91 -8.39 -6.42
C LYS A 413 -24.43 -8.30 -6.16
N GLU A 414 -24.90 -8.85 -5.05
CA GLU A 414 -26.31 -8.99 -4.68
C GLU A 414 -27.03 -7.63 -4.66
N MET A 415 -26.34 -6.56 -4.27
CA MET A 415 -26.91 -5.21 -4.27
C MET A 415 -27.35 -4.76 -5.66
N PHE A 416 -26.58 -5.10 -6.70
CA PHE A 416 -26.99 -4.78 -8.07
C PHE A 416 -28.19 -5.61 -8.52
N VAL A 417 -28.26 -6.88 -8.11
CA VAL A 417 -29.41 -7.75 -8.43
C VAL A 417 -30.68 -7.17 -7.81
N GLY A 418 -30.65 -6.85 -6.51
CA GLY A 418 -31.79 -6.26 -5.81
C GLY A 418 -32.25 -4.93 -6.42
N LEU A 419 -31.33 -4.00 -6.70
CA LEU A 419 -31.66 -2.72 -7.36
C LEU A 419 -32.20 -2.92 -8.78
N PHE A 420 -31.62 -3.84 -9.56
CA PHE A 420 -32.04 -4.12 -10.93
C PHE A 420 -33.43 -4.74 -11.01
N LEU A 421 -33.74 -5.67 -10.10
CA LEU A 421 -35.06 -6.30 -10.02
C LEU A 421 -36.12 -5.32 -9.50
N MET A 422 -35.88 -4.61 -8.38
CA MET A 422 -36.88 -3.68 -7.83
C MET A 422 -37.19 -2.50 -8.77
N THR A 423 -36.28 -2.13 -9.68
CA THR A 423 -36.48 -1.02 -10.64
C THR A 423 -36.85 -1.48 -12.06
N LYS A 424 -37.11 -2.78 -12.24
CA LYS A 424 -37.68 -3.34 -13.48
C LYS A 424 -38.99 -2.64 -13.81
N GLU A 425 -39.29 -2.56 -15.10
CA GLU A 425 -40.51 -1.90 -15.57
C GLU A 425 -41.76 -2.68 -15.17
N SER A 426 -42.84 -1.97 -14.87
CA SER A 426 -44.11 -2.62 -14.56
C SER A 426 -44.68 -3.30 -15.80
N THR A 427 -45.14 -4.54 -15.64
CA THR A 427 -45.98 -5.24 -16.62
C THR A 427 -47.46 -4.96 -16.43
N TYR A 428 -47.86 -4.33 -15.32
CA TYR A 428 -49.24 -3.99 -15.03
C TYR A 428 -49.73 -2.80 -15.85
N LYS A 429 -51.03 -2.77 -16.15
CA LYS A 429 -51.73 -1.70 -16.87
C LYS A 429 -52.92 -1.14 -16.08
N ASN A 430 -52.93 -1.36 -14.76
CA ASN A 430 -53.98 -0.90 -13.86
C ASN A 430 -53.87 0.62 -13.61
N THR A 431 -54.95 1.22 -13.08
CA THR A 431 -54.93 2.62 -12.65
C THR A 431 -53.89 2.82 -11.55
N PRO A 432 -52.97 3.80 -11.66
CA PRO A 432 -51.94 4.01 -10.64
C PRO A 432 -52.52 4.44 -9.30
N THR A 433 -52.06 3.85 -8.21
CA THR A 433 -52.41 4.31 -6.85
C THR A 433 -51.70 5.63 -6.56
N ILE A 434 -52.41 6.60 -5.99
CA ILE A 434 -51.79 7.87 -5.57
C ILE A 434 -51.12 7.64 -4.22
N ILE A 435 -49.83 7.96 -4.13
CA ILE A 435 -49.06 7.93 -2.89
C ILE A 435 -49.22 9.27 -2.19
N HIS A 436 -49.68 9.25 -0.95
CA HIS A 436 -49.87 10.43 -0.11
C HIS A 436 -48.72 10.61 0.90
N ASP A 437 -48.13 9.50 1.36
CA ASP A 437 -46.95 9.49 2.24
C ASP A 437 -45.89 8.50 1.71
N GLU A 438 -44.61 8.87 1.81
CA GLU A 438 -43.51 8.00 1.42
C GLU A 438 -43.39 6.75 2.31
N SER A 439 -43.98 6.76 3.52
CA SER A 439 -44.08 5.57 4.36
C SER A 439 -44.89 4.45 3.70
N GLU A 440 -45.92 4.79 2.91
CA GLU A 440 -46.78 3.84 2.16
C GLU A 440 -45.96 2.99 1.19
N LEU A 441 -44.88 3.54 0.60
CA LEU A 441 -44.01 2.84 -0.34
C LEU A 441 -43.33 1.61 0.27
N ASN A 442 -43.14 1.56 1.60
CA ASN A 442 -42.58 0.40 2.29
C ASN A 442 -43.61 -0.72 2.53
N SER A 443 -44.91 -0.44 2.38
CA SER A 443 -45.99 -1.41 2.59
C SER A 443 -46.26 -2.29 1.36
N TYR A 444 -45.85 -1.84 0.16
CA TYR A 444 -45.99 -2.63 -1.06
C TYR A 444 -45.04 -3.82 -1.06
N SER A 445 -45.61 -5.03 -1.00
CA SER A 445 -44.88 -6.30 -1.17
C SER A 445 -44.41 -6.53 -2.60
N ASP A 446 -45.22 -6.08 -3.57
CA ASP A 446 -44.90 -6.13 -5.00
C ASP A 446 -44.33 -4.78 -5.49
N PRO A 447 -43.05 -4.72 -5.92
CA PRO A 447 -42.45 -3.49 -6.45
C PRO A 447 -42.97 -3.08 -7.84
N TYR A 448 -43.75 -3.91 -8.52
CA TYR A 448 -44.18 -3.64 -9.90
C TYR A 448 -45.52 -2.91 -9.99
N VAL A 449 -46.27 -2.76 -8.89
CA VAL A 449 -47.54 -2.01 -8.86
C VAL A 449 -47.34 -0.57 -9.37
N LEU A 450 -48.24 -0.06 -10.23
CA LEU A 450 -48.19 1.32 -10.70
C LEU A 450 -48.62 2.31 -9.62
N VAL A 451 -47.82 3.34 -9.41
CA VAL A 451 -48.05 4.40 -8.42
C VAL A 451 -47.79 5.79 -9.03
N LYS A 452 -48.48 6.82 -8.53
CA LYS A 452 -48.20 8.22 -8.86
C LYS A 452 -47.35 8.84 -7.75
N TYR A 453 -46.09 9.16 -8.06
CA TYR A 453 -45.12 9.71 -7.12
C TYR A 453 -44.44 10.95 -7.71
N ARG A 454 -44.42 12.05 -6.94
CA ARG A 454 -43.88 13.37 -7.34
C ARG A 454 -44.34 13.87 -8.72
N GLY A 455 -45.56 13.49 -9.13
CA GLY A 455 -46.20 13.88 -10.39
C GLY A 455 -46.08 12.87 -11.53
N GLU A 456 -45.08 11.98 -11.51
CA GLU A 456 -44.88 10.93 -12.51
C GLU A 456 -45.58 9.61 -12.14
N ILE A 457 -45.86 8.78 -13.16
CA ILE A 457 -46.33 7.40 -13.00
C ILE A 457 -45.11 6.48 -13.05
N LEU A 458 -44.88 5.74 -11.97
CA LEU A 458 -43.73 4.85 -11.77
C LEU A 458 -44.23 3.48 -11.28
N SER A 459 -43.37 2.45 -11.32
CA SER A 459 -43.57 1.26 -10.49
C SER A 459 -43.25 1.58 -9.03
N ALA A 460 -43.88 0.89 -8.07
CA ALA A 460 -43.70 1.10 -6.63
C ALA A 460 -42.22 0.99 -6.21
N GLY A 461 -41.46 0.06 -6.80
CA GLY A 461 -40.02 -0.07 -6.58
C GLY A 461 -39.19 1.04 -7.21
N ARG A 462 -39.61 1.62 -8.35
CA ARG A 462 -39.00 2.86 -8.87
C ARG A 462 -39.34 4.06 -7.98
N ALA A 463 -40.57 4.19 -7.46
CA ALA A 463 -40.95 5.24 -6.53
C ALA A 463 -40.17 5.14 -5.21
N LEU A 464 -40.06 3.94 -4.64
CA LEU A 464 -39.25 3.64 -3.44
C LEU A 464 -37.75 3.91 -3.66
N PHE A 465 -37.21 3.59 -4.85
CA PHE A 465 -35.85 4.00 -5.19
C PHE A 465 -35.67 5.52 -5.22
N ASN A 466 -36.69 6.26 -5.67
CA ASN A 466 -36.67 7.72 -5.74
C ASN A 466 -36.86 8.40 -4.36
N SER A 467 -37.56 7.80 -3.40
CA SER A 467 -37.71 8.36 -2.03
C SER A 467 -36.45 8.24 -1.16
N PHE A 468 -35.41 7.52 -1.61
CA PHE A 468 -34.10 7.57 -0.95
C PHE A 468 -33.37 8.88 -1.18
N PHE A 469 -33.68 9.59 -2.26
CA PHE A 469 -33.08 10.87 -2.63
C PHE A 469 -33.86 12.05 -2.02
N PRO A 470 -33.24 13.23 -1.89
CA PRO A 470 -33.95 14.44 -1.50
C PRO A 470 -35.11 14.83 -2.41
N SER A 471 -36.00 15.69 -1.88
CA SER A 471 -36.73 16.65 -2.72
C SER A 471 -35.73 17.52 -3.51
N ASP A 472 -36.16 18.12 -4.63
CA ASP A 472 -35.25 18.74 -5.63
C ASP A 472 -34.30 17.75 -6.37
N PHE A 473 -34.10 16.51 -5.90
CA PHE A 473 -33.41 15.50 -6.72
C PHE A 473 -34.28 15.12 -7.94
N PRO A 474 -33.72 15.03 -9.16
CA PRO A 474 -34.46 14.64 -10.36
C PRO A 474 -34.96 13.19 -10.33
N ILE A 475 -36.16 12.94 -10.83
CA ILE A 475 -36.74 11.58 -10.86
C ILE A 475 -35.91 10.67 -11.78
N VAL A 476 -35.55 9.51 -11.26
CA VAL A 476 -34.83 8.45 -11.97
C VAL A 476 -35.84 7.39 -12.43
N ASN A 477 -36.39 7.58 -13.63
CA ASN A 477 -37.31 6.63 -14.26
C ASN A 477 -36.59 5.69 -15.25
N LYS A 478 -35.74 4.79 -14.73
CA LYS A 478 -35.04 3.76 -15.51
C LYS A 478 -34.63 2.59 -14.63
N GLN A 479 -34.49 1.40 -15.22
CA GLN A 479 -33.95 0.23 -14.51
C GLN A 479 -32.47 0.45 -14.15
N ILE A 480 -32.11 0.18 -12.90
CA ILE A 480 -30.79 0.48 -12.31
C ILE A 480 -29.83 -0.68 -12.50
N ASN A 481 -28.64 -0.40 -13.02
CA ASN A 481 -27.57 -1.38 -13.18
C ASN A 481 -26.19 -0.75 -12.90
N LYS A 482 -25.15 -1.59 -12.87
CA LYS A 482 -23.76 -1.16 -12.63
C LYS A 482 -23.26 -0.05 -13.56
N LYS A 483 -23.77 0.03 -14.80
CA LYS A 483 -23.37 1.05 -15.78
C LYS A 483 -23.98 2.43 -15.49
N ASN A 484 -25.21 2.47 -14.95
CA ASN A 484 -25.97 3.71 -14.78
C ASN A 484 -26.09 4.23 -13.34
N LEU A 485 -25.80 3.41 -12.31
CA LEU A 485 -25.85 3.84 -10.91
C LEU A 485 -24.70 4.80 -10.54
N ASN A 486 -23.45 4.50 -10.92
CA ASN A 486 -22.30 5.33 -10.54
C ASN A 486 -22.41 6.79 -11.01
N PRO A 487 -22.91 7.12 -12.22
CA PRO A 487 -23.24 8.50 -12.59
C PRO A 487 -24.28 9.19 -11.71
N ILE A 488 -25.30 8.46 -11.22
CA ILE A 488 -26.34 9.01 -10.33
C ILE A 488 -25.73 9.36 -8.97
N ILE A 489 -24.95 8.42 -8.39
CA ILE A 489 -24.27 8.65 -7.11
C ILE A 489 -23.20 9.76 -7.24
N MET A 490 -22.52 9.89 -8.38
CA MET A 490 -21.60 11.01 -8.62
C MET A 490 -22.34 12.35 -8.65
N TYR A 491 -23.52 12.43 -9.27
CA TYR A 491 -24.34 13.65 -9.26
C TYR A 491 -24.84 14.00 -7.84
N LEU A 492 -25.21 12.98 -7.04
CA LEU A 492 -25.54 13.14 -5.63
C LEU A 492 -24.35 13.70 -4.82
N VAL A 493 -23.14 13.14 -5.01
CA VAL A 493 -21.89 13.59 -4.36
C VAL A 493 -21.45 14.98 -4.82
N ASP A 494 -21.65 15.34 -6.09
CA ASP A 494 -21.22 16.64 -6.64
C ASP A 494 -22.23 17.77 -6.26
N LYS A 495 -23.48 17.47 -5.86
CA LYS A 495 -24.54 18.47 -5.55
C LYS A 495 -24.91 18.59 -4.06
N TYR A 496 -24.85 17.52 -3.28
CA TYR A 496 -25.37 17.50 -1.89
C TYR A 496 -24.24 17.33 -0.86
N ASP A 497 -24.54 17.63 0.40
CA ASP A 497 -23.57 17.47 1.48
C ASP A 497 -23.30 15.98 1.79
N LYS A 498 -22.14 15.74 2.42
CA LYS A 498 -21.64 14.41 2.75
C LYS A 498 -22.63 13.55 3.56
N LYS A 499 -23.38 14.14 4.51
CA LYS A 499 -24.30 13.39 5.37
C LYS A 499 -25.52 12.93 4.58
N THR A 500 -26.13 13.82 3.80
CA THR A 500 -27.25 13.46 2.91
C THR A 500 -26.88 12.33 1.95
N VAL A 501 -25.67 12.39 1.35
CA VAL A 501 -25.18 11.30 0.49
C VAL A 501 -25.07 9.97 1.25
N GLU A 502 -24.51 9.99 2.46
CA GLU A 502 -24.34 8.80 3.30
C GLU A 502 -25.68 8.19 3.71
N ASP A 503 -26.64 9.01 4.15
CA ASP A 503 -27.98 8.57 4.53
C ASP A 503 -28.73 7.96 3.32
N THR A 504 -28.69 8.60 2.15
CA THR A 504 -29.28 8.06 0.90
C THR A 504 -28.63 6.74 0.48
N VAL A 505 -27.30 6.67 0.48
CA VAL A 505 -26.55 5.46 0.08
C VAL A 505 -26.80 4.31 1.06
N SER A 506 -26.84 4.57 2.37
CA SER A 506 -27.14 3.55 3.37
C SER A 506 -28.59 3.05 3.30
N LYS A 507 -29.59 3.92 3.04
CA LYS A 507 -30.97 3.48 2.74
C LYS A 507 -31.01 2.57 1.50
N MET A 508 -30.39 3.02 0.41
CA MET A 508 -30.34 2.30 -0.87
C MET A 508 -29.68 0.92 -0.73
N TYR A 509 -28.57 0.82 0.01
CA TYR A 509 -27.87 -0.44 0.29
C TYR A 509 -28.73 -1.42 1.10
N LYS A 510 -29.39 -0.98 2.17
CA LYS A 510 -30.24 -1.86 3.01
C LYS A 510 -31.42 -2.41 2.19
N THR A 511 -32.08 -1.54 1.41
CA THR A 511 -33.20 -1.96 0.57
C THR A 511 -32.77 -2.84 -0.61
N ALA A 512 -31.58 -2.61 -1.18
CA ALA A 512 -31.01 -3.47 -2.21
C ALA A 512 -30.83 -4.92 -1.71
N PHE A 513 -30.30 -5.10 -0.50
CA PHE A 513 -30.20 -6.44 0.11
C PHE A 513 -31.58 -7.06 0.36
N LYS A 514 -32.55 -6.30 0.90
CA LYS A 514 -33.94 -6.78 1.09
C LYS A 514 -34.53 -7.32 -0.23
N PHE A 515 -34.47 -6.56 -1.32
CA PHE A 515 -35.02 -7.01 -2.60
C PHE A 515 -34.18 -8.11 -3.27
N ALA A 516 -32.87 -8.16 -3.03
CA ALA A 516 -32.07 -9.31 -3.46
C ALA A 516 -32.54 -10.60 -2.76
N THR A 517 -32.76 -10.58 -1.44
CA THR A 517 -33.27 -11.75 -0.70
C THR A 517 -34.67 -12.19 -1.13
N ILE A 518 -35.56 -11.25 -1.49
CA ILE A 518 -36.95 -11.55 -1.83
C ILE A 518 -37.12 -11.95 -3.32
N LEU A 519 -36.40 -11.31 -4.24
CA LEU A 519 -36.63 -11.42 -5.68
C LEU A 519 -35.53 -12.12 -6.46
N ALA A 520 -34.31 -12.24 -5.91
CA ALA A 520 -33.21 -12.81 -6.68
C ALA A 520 -33.50 -14.29 -7.01
N PRO A 521 -33.42 -14.67 -8.30
CA PRO A 521 -33.68 -16.04 -8.71
C PRO A 521 -32.56 -16.96 -8.21
N SER A 522 -32.95 -18.15 -7.77
CA SER A 522 -32.01 -19.27 -7.71
C SER A 522 -31.54 -19.63 -9.12
N LEU A 523 -30.40 -20.30 -9.23
CA LEU A 523 -29.85 -20.75 -10.50
C LEU A 523 -29.55 -22.25 -10.43
N THR A 524 -30.24 -23.05 -11.24
CA THR A 524 -29.82 -24.43 -11.53
C THR A 524 -29.42 -24.57 -13.00
N LEU A 525 -28.47 -25.45 -13.30
CA LEU A 525 -28.04 -25.67 -14.69
C LEU A 525 -29.14 -26.32 -15.54
N ASN A 526 -30.06 -27.05 -14.91
CA ASN A 526 -31.17 -27.74 -15.58
C ASN A 526 -32.26 -26.77 -16.09
N GLU A 527 -32.32 -25.55 -15.55
CA GLU A 527 -33.27 -24.49 -15.96
C GLU A 527 -32.74 -23.66 -17.15
N ILE A 528 -31.54 -23.97 -17.65
CA ILE A 528 -30.89 -23.19 -18.72
C ILE A 528 -30.84 -24.04 -20.00
N GLU A 529 -31.83 -23.83 -20.85
CA GLU A 529 -31.85 -24.42 -22.19
C GLU A 529 -30.83 -23.69 -23.11
N ILE A 530 -30.15 -24.46 -23.96
CA ILE A 530 -29.17 -23.96 -24.92
C ILE A 530 -29.72 -24.20 -26.33
N PRO A 531 -29.89 -23.15 -27.16
CA PRO A 531 -30.42 -23.30 -28.51
C PRO A 531 -29.61 -24.27 -29.39
N ASP A 532 -30.31 -25.09 -30.18
CA ASP A 532 -29.72 -26.02 -31.17
C ASP A 532 -28.73 -25.34 -32.12
N GLU A 533 -29.00 -24.09 -32.50
CA GLU A 533 -28.11 -23.26 -33.34
C GLU A 533 -26.70 -23.15 -32.73
N ILE A 534 -26.60 -23.06 -31.40
CA ILE A 534 -25.31 -22.98 -30.71
C ILE A 534 -24.58 -24.32 -30.83
N TYR A 535 -25.26 -25.47 -30.68
CA TYR A 535 -24.64 -26.79 -30.89
C TYR A 535 -24.16 -26.97 -32.34
N GLN A 536 -24.93 -26.52 -33.34
CA GLN A 536 -24.50 -26.52 -34.73
C GLN A 536 -23.27 -25.64 -34.99
N LEU A 537 -23.14 -24.51 -34.28
CA LEU A 537 -21.95 -23.66 -34.32
C LEU A 537 -20.76 -24.28 -33.54
N LYS A 538 -21.00 -25.01 -32.43
CA LYS A 538 -19.95 -25.71 -31.65
C LYS A 538 -19.18 -26.68 -32.55
N GLU A 539 -19.88 -27.46 -33.37
CA GLU A 539 -19.29 -28.44 -34.30
C GLU A 539 -18.52 -27.83 -35.50
N LYS A 540 -18.55 -26.50 -35.65
CA LYS A 540 -17.73 -25.76 -36.63
C LYS A 540 -16.40 -25.27 -36.04
N LEU A 541 -16.26 -25.16 -34.71
CA LEU A 541 -15.10 -24.56 -34.05
C LEU A 541 -13.77 -25.26 -34.41
N ASP A 542 -13.79 -26.58 -34.54
CA ASP A 542 -12.60 -27.39 -34.86
C ASP A 542 -12.23 -27.36 -36.37
N LYS A 543 -13.10 -26.80 -37.22
CA LYS A 543 -13.02 -26.85 -38.69
C LYS A 543 -12.68 -25.50 -39.33
N ILE A 544 -12.65 -24.42 -38.54
CA ILE A 544 -12.40 -23.05 -38.99
C ILE A 544 -10.99 -22.58 -38.59
N PRO A 545 -10.40 -21.58 -39.29
CA PRO A 545 -9.16 -20.97 -38.86
C PRO A 545 -9.28 -20.42 -37.42
N ILE A 546 -8.21 -20.55 -36.64
CA ILE A 546 -8.12 -20.08 -35.25
C ILE A 546 -8.46 -18.57 -35.13
N GLU A 547 -8.16 -17.79 -36.17
CA GLU A 547 -8.48 -16.35 -36.27
C GLU A 547 -10.00 -16.07 -36.29
N ASP A 548 -10.81 -16.99 -36.81
CA ASP A 548 -12.26 -16.84 -36.97
C ASP A 548 -13.06 -17.45 -35.82
N VAL A 549 -12.47 -18.35 -35.03
CA VAL A 549 -13.07 -18.93 -33.80
C VAL A 549 -13.63 -17.83 -32.88
N GLY A 550 -12.90 -16.73 -32.71
CA GLY A 550 -13.36 -15.60 -31.88
C GLY A 550 -14.64 -14.93 -32.38
N LYS A 551 -14.88 -14.91 -33.71
CA LYS A 551 -16.10 -14.36 -34.32
C LYS A 551 -17.30 -15.28 -34.06
N VAL A 552 -17.11 -16.59 -34.23
CA VAL A 552 -18.15 -17.60 -34.00
C VAL A 552 -18.55 -17.64 -32.52
N ILE A 553 -17.60 -17.51 -31.59
CA ILE A 553 -17.92 -17.36 -30.15
C ILE A 553 -18.69 -16.07 -29.87
N ASP A 554 -18.30 -14.94 -30.48
CA ASP A 554 -19.05 -13.66 -30.36
C ASP A 554 -20.46 -13.73 -31.03
N GLU A 555 -20.69 -14.64 -31.97
CA GLU A 555 -21.99 -14.93 -32.61
C GLU A 555 -22.88 -15.80 -31.69
N MET A 556 -22.39 -16.96 -31.25
CA MET A 556 -23.05 -17.82 -30.25
C MET A 556 -23.48 -17.01 -29.01
N LYS A 557 -22.63 -16.08 -28.58
CA LYS A 557 -22.88 -15.19 -27.44
C LYS A 557 -24.10 -14.30 -27.64
N LYS A 558 -24.36 -13.81 -28.86
CA LYS A 558 -25.59 -13.03 -29.14
C LYS A 558 -26.83 -13.90 -29.05
N ILE A 559 -26.78 -15.07 -29.71
CA ILE A 559 -27.89 -16.05 -29.70
C ILE A 559 -28.24 -16.43 -28.25
N LEU A 560 -27.24 -16.74 -27.43
CA LEU A 560 -27.45 -17.06 -26.00
C LEU A 560 -28.03 -15.88 -25.22
N ILE A 561 -27.51 -14.67 -25.40
CA ILE A 561 -28.02 -13.46 -24.71
C ILE A 561 -29.48 -13.19 -25.08
N ASP A 562 -29.83 -13.32 -26.34
CA ASP A 562 -31.19 -13.07 -26.84
C ASP A 562 -32.18 -14.14 -26.37
N HIS A 563 -31.77 -15.42 -26.37
CA HIS A 563 -32.59 -16.54 -25.87
C HIS A 563 -32.84 -16.45 -24.35
N LEU A 564 -31.82 -16.06 -23.56
CA LEU A 564 -31.93 -16.01 -22.11
C LEU A 564 -32.63 -14.74 -21.57
N LYS A 565 -33.12 -13.82 -22.41
CA LYS A 565 -33.82 -12.61 -21.95
C LYS A 565 -34.99 -12.94 -21.02
N GLY A 566 -34.99 -12.36 -19.83
CA GLY A 566 -36.03 -12.58 -18.81
C GLY A 566 -35.81 -13.82 -17.94
N THR A 567 -34.79 -14.64 -18.21
CA THR A 567 -34.34 -15.69 -17.27
C THR A 567 -33.58 -15.08 -16.08
N GLY A 568 -33.48 -15.83 -15.00
CA GLY A 568 -32.72 -15.38 -13.83
C GLY A 568 -31.22 -15.18 -14.10
N LEU A 569 -30.63 -15.99 -14.96
CA LEU A 569 -29.22 -15.83 -15.37
C LEU A 569 -28.98 -14.48 -16.06
N TYR A 570 -29.89 -14.07 -16.95
CA TYR A 570 -29.81 -12.79 -17.64
C TYR A 570 -29.89 -11.61 -16.67
N ASP A 571 -30.85 -11.63 -15.74
CA ASP A 571 -31.02 -10.57 -14.74
C ASP A 571 -29.78 -10.48 -13.80
N LEU A 572 -29.17 -11.61 -13.43
CA LEU A 572 -27.90 -11.65 -12.67
C LEU A 572 -26.73 -11.01 -13.45
N ILE A 573 -26.64 -11.21 -14.77
CA ILE A 573 -25.51 -10.70 -15.57
C ILE A 573 -25.72 -9.21 -15.94
N GLU A 574 -26.90 -8.82 -16.42
CA GLU A 574 -27.16 -7.45 -16.90
C GLU A 574 -27.36 -6.42 -15.79
N SER A 575 -27.73 -6.85 -14.58
CA SER A 575 -27.59 -6.01 -13.37
C SER A 575 -26.13 -5.56 -13.14
N GLY A 576 -25.17 -6.38 -13.59
CA GLY A 576 -23.74 -6.18 -13.38
C GLY A 576 -23.21 -6.81 -12.09
N SER A 577 -23.94 -7.75 -11.49
CA SER A 577 -23.49 -8.52 -10.32
C SER A 577 -22.32 -9.45 -10.67
N GLY A 578 -22.40 -10.14 -11.82
CA GLY A 578 -21.37 -11.03 -12.35
C GLY A 578 -20.27 -10.33 -13.14
N LYS A 579 -19.25 -11.10 -13.58
CA LYS A 579 -18.12 -10.59 -14.38
C LYS A 579 -18.43 -10.55 -15.90
N GLY A 580 -19.69 -10.32 -16.26
CA GLY A 580 -20.18 -10.31 -17.63
C GLY A 580 -20.32 -11.70 -18.26
N TRP A 581 -20.77 -11.71 -19.52
CA TRP A 581 -21.17 -12.91 -20.27
C TRP A 581 -20.04 -13.91 -20.59
N ASP A 582 -18.77 -13.55 -20.46
CA ASP A 582 -17.65 -14.44 -20.82
C ASP A 582 -17.53 -15.65 -19.88
N GLN A 583 -18.01 -15.55 -18.64
CA GLN A 583 -18.09 -16.68 -17.71
C GLN A 583 -19.25 -17.65 -18.05
N PRO A 584 -20.52 -17.18 -18.21
CA PRO A 584 -21.61 -17.98 -18.75
C PRO A 584 -21.27 -18.72 -20.05
N MET A 585 -20.57 -18.06 -20.98
CA MET A 585 -20.12 -18.69 -22.23
C MET A 585 -19.19 -19.88 -21.97
N GLN A 586 -18.29 -19.82 -20.99
CA GLN A 586 -17.43 -20.96 -20.63
C GLN A 586 -18.18 -22.07 -19.88
N ILE A 587 -19.22 -21.71 -19.12
CA ILE A 587 -20.03 -22.66 -18.34
C ILE A 587 -20.96 -23.46 -19.25
N LEU A 588 -21.62 -22.80 -20.22
CA LEU A 588 -22.71 -23.38 -21.02
C LEU A 588 -22.29 -23.69 -22.46
N VAL A 589 -21.50 -22.81 -23.10
CA VAL A 589 -21.25 -22.87 -24.54
C VAL A 589 -19.91 -23.52 -24.87
N ALA A 590 -18.80 -22.82 -24.66
CA ALA A 590 -17.47 -23.33 -25.01
C ALA A 590 -16.39 -22.65 -24.17
N LYS A 591 -15.38 -23.43 -23.76
CA LYS A 591 -14.18 -22.90 -23.13
C LYS A 591 -13.35 -22.02 -24.09
N GLY A 592 -13.41 -22.33 -25.39
CA GLY A 592 -12.85 -21.53 -26.48
C GLY A 592 -11.33 -21.65 -26.61
N ILE A 593 -10.68 -20.57 -27.04
CA ILE A 593 -9.24 -20.53 -27.31
C ILE A 593 -8.45 -20.39 -26.01
N VAL A 594 -7.48 -21.28 -25.77
CA VAL A 594 -6.55 -21.22 -24.62
C VAL A 594 -5.12 -20.99 -25.12
N ALA A 595 -4.30 -20.27 -24.35
CA ALA A 595 -2.86 -20.13 -24.63
C ALA A 595 -1.97 -20.93 -23.67
N ASP A 596 -0.83 -21.41 -24.18
CA ASP A 596 0.22 -22.04 -23.38
C ASP A 596 1.02 -21.02 -22.55
N ALA A 597 1.99 -21.50 -21.78
CA ALA A 597 2.88 -20.64 -20.97
C ALA A 597 3.83 -19.75 -21.79
N LYS A 598 4.01 -20.02 -23.09
CA LYS A 598 4.78 -19.22 -24.04
C LYS A 598 3.91 -18.22 -24.82
N GLY A 599 2.58 -18.28 -24.66
CA GLY A 599 1.61 -17.48 -25.40
C GLY A 599 1.20 -18.07 -26.75
N ASN A 600 1.61 -19.30 -27.07
CA ASN A 600 1.13 -20.00 -28.26
C ASN A 600 -0.34 -20.36 -28.07
N VAL A 601 -1.14 -20.19 -29.11
CA VAL A 601 -2.54 -20.63 -29.09
C VAL A 601 -2.60 -22.15 -29.19
N VAL A 602 -3.23 -22.77 -28.20
CA VAL A 602 -3.63 -24.18 -28.21
C VAL A 602 -5.05 -24.24 -28.78
N GLY A 603 -5.34 -25.27 -29.58
CA GLY A 603 -6.56 -25.38 -30.39
C GLY A 603 -7.87 -25.18 -29.59
N PRO A 604 -8.96 -24.77 -30.27
CA PRO A 604 -10.21 -24.41 -29.62
C PRO A 604 -10.78 -25.58 -28.83
N ILE A 605 -11.16 -25.32 -27.58
CA ILE A 605 -11.90 -26.29 -26.75
C ILE A 605 -13.39 -26.03 -26.98
N LYS A 606 -14.04 -26.90 -27.76
CA LYS A 606 -15.48 -26.78 -28.08
C LYS A 606 -16.41 -27.09 -26.92
N GLY A 607 -15.99 -27.93 -25.97
CA GLY A 607 -16.77 -28.24 -24.77
C GLY A 607 -16.83 -27.07 -23.78
N SER A 608 -17.89 -27.03 -23.00
CA SER A 608 -18.08 -26.16 -21.83
C SER A 608 -17.88 -26.93 -20.51
N PHE A 609 -18.01 -26.24 -19.37
CA PHE A 609 -18.05 -26.95 -18.08
C PHE A 609 -19.32 -27.80 -17.91
N ALA A 610 -20.45 -27.45 -18.54
CA ALA A 610 -21.68 -28.23 -18.52
C ALA A 610 -21.60 -29.47 -19.42
N ASP A 611 -20.95 -29.37 -20.59
CA ASP A 611 -20.72 -30.53 -21.47
C ASP A 611 -19.68 -31.51 -20.87
N GLY A 612 -18.84 -31.03 -19.95
CA GLY A 612 -17.64 -31.71 -19.49
C GLY A 612 -16.46 -31.58 -20.45
N PHE A 613 -15.27 -32.00 -20.00
CA PHE A 613 -14.05 -31.96 -20.82
C PHE A 613 -13.48 -33.36 -21.03
N SER A 614 -12.98 -33.63 -22.24
CA SER A 614 -12.11 -34.79 -22.47
C SER A 614 -10.79 -34.64 -21.71
N ASN A 615 -10.06 -35.74 -21.50
CA ASN A 615 -8.73 -35.71 -20.89
C ASN A 615 -7.77 -34.74 -21.60
N LYS A 616 -7.86 -34.63 -22.93
CA LYS A 616 -7.07 -33.71 -23.75
C LYS A 616 -7.47 -32.26 -23.51
N ASP A 617 -8.77 -31.97 -23.47
CA ASP A 617 -9.29 -30.60 -23.29
C ASP A 617 -9.05 -30.09 -21.87
N PHE A 618 -9.22 -30.95 -20.87
CA PHE A 618 -8.87 -30.63 -19.48
C PHE A 618 -7.37 -30.32 -19.35
N PHE A 619 -6.51 -31.14 -19.98
CA PHE A 619 -5.07 -30.91 -19.99
C PHE A 619 -4.69 -29.60 -20.71
N ASN A 620 -5.31 -29.31 -21.86
CA ASN A 620 -5.10 -28.06 -22.61
C ASN A 620 -5.56 -26.83 -21.81
N SER A 621 -6.74 -26.91 -21.17
CA SER A 621 -7.27 -25.88 -20.26
C SER A 621 -6.32 -25.62 -19.08
N SER A 622 -5.63 -26.65 -18.59
CA SER A 622 -4.68 -26.54 -17.49
C SER A 622 -3.47 -25.64 -17.79
N TYR A 623 -3.05 -25.50 -19.06
CA TYR A 623 -1.98 -24.56 -19.42
C TYR A 623 -2.34 -23.13 -19.07
N GLY A 624 -3.57 -22.71 -19.40
CA GLY A 624 -4.09 -21.39 -19.10
C GLY A 624 -4.14 -21.10 -17.60
N ALA A 625 -4.62 -22.07 -16.82
CA ALA A 625 -4.67 -21.99 -15.36
C ALA A 625 -3.26 -21.89 -14.74
N ARG A 626 -2.32 -22.75 -15.17
CA ARG A 626 -0.92 -22.73 -14.69
C ARG A 626 -0.24 -21.41 -15.02
N ASN A 627 -0.38 -20.92 -16.25
CA ASN A 627 0.19 -19.63 -16.68
C ASN A 627 -0.38 -18.48 -15.83
N GLY A 628 -1.68 -18.48 -15.53
CA GLY A 628 -2.31 -17.52 -14.61
C GLY A 628 -1.70 -17.55 -13.20
N ILE A 629 -1.48 -18.73 -12.63
CA ILE A 629 -0.86 -18.89 -11.30
C ILE A 629 0.59 -18.39 -11.30
N VAL A 630 1.39 -18.81 -12.28
CA VAL A 630 2.81 -18.42 -12.39
C VAL A 630 2.95 -16.89 -12.55
N ASN A 631 2.13 -16.27 -13.40
CA ASN A 631 2.12 -14.81 -13.55
C ASN A 631 1.70 -14.08 -12.27
N ARG A 632 0.71 -14.60 -11.52
CA ARG A 632 0.30 -14.05 -10.23
C ARG A 632 1.44 -14.09 -9.21
N VAL A 633 2.18 -15.19 -9.13
CA VAL A 633 3.29 -15.34 -8.15
C VAL A 633 4.50 -14.49 -8.54
N ILE A 634 4.98 -14.60 -9.78
CA ILE A 634 6.23 -13.93 -10.19
C ILE A 634 6.02 -12.42 -10.34
N ASN A 635 5.02 -11.98 -11.10
CA ASN A 635 4.95 -10.60 -11.56
C ASN A 635 4.31 -9.63 -10.54
N THR A 636 3.61 -10.14 -9.51
CA THR A 636 3.18 -9.28 -8.38
C THR A 636 4.39 -8.70 -7.63
N SER A 637 5.52 -9.42 -7.58
CA SER A 637 6.75 -8.93 -6.96
C SER A 637 7.39 -7.78 -7.74
N SER A 638 7.32 -7.81 -9.07
CA SER A 638 7.90 -6.79 -9.94
C SER A 638 7.07 -5.52 -9.99
N THR A 639 5.73 -5.60 -9.99
CA THR A 639 4.85 -4.42 -9.90
C THR A 639 4.98 -3.71 -8.56
N GLY A 640 5.02 -4.45 -7.44
CA GLY A 640 5.29 -3.86 -6.12
C GLY A 640 6.67 -3.18 -6.04
N TYR A 641 7.69 -3.71 -6.72
CA TYR A 641 8.99 -3.05 -6.81
C TYR A 641 8.96 -1.79 -7.70
N LEU A 642 8.24 -1.83 -8.82
CA LEU A 642 8.04 -0.67 -9.70
C LEU A 642 7.31 0.46 -8.95
N ALA A 643 6.22 0.17 -8.26
CA ALA A 643 5.49 1.13 -7.43
C ALA A 643 6.41 1.81 -6.42
N ARG A 644 7.25 1.03 -5.71
CA ARG A 644 8.26 1.57 -4.78
C ARG A 644 9.31 2.44 -5.45
N LYS A 645 9.76 2.11 -6.67
CA LYS A 645 10.66 2.97 -7.46
C LYS A 645 9.99 4.28 -7.85
N LEU A 646 8.74 4.23 -8.31
CA LEU A 646 7.97 5.41 -8.67
C LEU A 646 7.75 6.34 -7.46
N VAL A 647 7.40 5.78 -6.29
CA VAL A 647 7.27 6.57 -5.04
C VAL A 647 8.60 7.25 -4.70
N TYR A 648 9.73 6.54 -4.78
CA TYR A 648 11.04 7.13 -4.48
C TYR A 648 11.41 8.28 -5.44
N ILE A 649 11.11 8.14 -6.73
CA ILE A 649 11.39 9.18 -7.75
C ILE A 649 10.44 10.37 -7.62
N LEU A 650 9.16 10.12 -7.33
CA LEU A 650 8.10 11.13 -7.35
C LEU A 650 7.78 11.75 -5.98
N ASN A 651 8.45 11.34 -4.90
CA ASN A 651 8.21 11.84 -3.55
C ASN A 651 8.34 13.38 -3.43
N GLY A 652 9.27 13.98 -4.19
CA GLY A 652 9.48 15.44 -4.21
C GLY A 652 8.56 16.21 -5.17
N VAL A 653 7.61 15.55 -5.85
CA VAL A 653 6.70 16.20 -6.81
C VAL A 653 5.42 16.59 -6.09
N GLU A 654 5.32 17.87 -5.74
CA GLU A 654 4.21 18.47 -5.02
C GLU A 654 3.38 19.41 -5.90
N ALA A 655 2.10 19.54 -5.58
CA ALA A 655 1.25 20.64 -6.00
C ALA A 655 1.39 21.82 -5.03
N ASP A 656 1.28 23.03 -5.57
CA ASP A 656 1.10 24.24 -4.77
C ASP A 656 -0.35 24.26 -4.25
N LEU A 657 -0.57 24.71 -3.01
CA LEU A 657 -1.90 24.77 -2.38
C LEU A 657 -2.60 26.12 -2.58
N PHE A 658 -1.88 27.13 -3.06
CA PHE A 658 -2.36 28.51 -3.19
C PHE A 658 -2.27 29.02 -4.64
N LEU A 659 -1.28 28.54 -5.41
CA LEU A 659 -1.09 28.96 -6.80
C LEU A 659 -2.12 28.32 -7.74
N LYS A 660 -3.16 29.09 -8.08
CA LYS A 660 -4.17 28.72 -9.07
C LYS A 660 -3.54 28.44 -10.45
N ASP A 661 -2.87 29.43 -11.04
CA ASP A 661 -2.15 29.26 -12.31
C ASP A 661 -0.72 29.81 -12.28
N CYS A 662 0.20 29.14 -12.99
CA CYS A 662 1.58 29.54 -13.24
C CYS A 662 1.77 30.33 -14.56
N GLY A 663 0.70 30.61 -15.32
CA GLY A 663 0.78 31.39 -16.55
C GLY A 663 1.63 30.74 -17.65
N THR A 664 1.60 29.40 -17.78
CA THR A 664 2.27 28.71 -18.88
C THR A 664 1.37 28.65 -20.11
N THR A 665 1.88 29.11 -21.25
CA THR A 665 1.23 29.02 -22.57
C THR A 665 1.55 27.69 -23.27
N ARG A 666 2.48 26.89 -22.73
CA ARG A 666 2.87 25.60 -23.29
C ARG A 666 1.84 24.53 -22.92
N THR A 667 1.33 23.83 -23.94
CA THR A 667 0.25 22.83 -23.83
C THR A 667 0.62 21.51 -24.49
N LEU A 668 -0.04 20.43 -24.07
CA LEU A 668 -0.01 19.15 -24.79
C LEU A 668 -1.14 19.13 -25.82
N ASN A 669 -0.82 18.90 -27.09
CA ASN A 669 -1.82 18.73 -28.13
C ASN A 669 -2.33 17.29 -28.11
N ILE A 670 -3.61 17.10 -27.77
CA ILE A 670 -4.24 15.77 -27.64
C ILE A 670 -5.46 15.69 -28.54
N LYS A 671 -5.51 14.66 -29.39
CA LYS A 671 -6.69 14.33 -30.19
C LYS A 671 -7.71 13.59 -29.32
N LEU A 672 -8.94 14.09 -29.28
CA LEU A 672 -9.99 13.58 -28.41
C LEU A 672 -10.66 12.35 -28.98
N THR A 673 -11.00 11.43 -28.08
CA THR A 673 -11.95 10.34 -28.29
C THR A 673 -13.00 10.38 -27.19
N SER A 674 -14.12 9.68 -27.37
CA SER A 674 -15.19 9.58 -26.35
C SER A 674 -14.72 8.97 -25.03
N ASP A 675 -13.63 8.18 -25.04
CA ASP A 675 -12.97 7.67 -23.83
C ASP A 675 -12.01 8.70 -23.21
N ILE A 676 -11.18 9.38 -24.03
CA ILE A 676 -10.25 10.41 -23.55
C ILE A 676 -11.01 11.57 -22.87
N ILE A 677 -12.13 12.03 -23.43
CA ILE A 677 -12.96 13.10 -22.84
C ILE A 677 -13.42 12.72 -21.42
N LYS A 678 -13.86 11.48 -21.21
CA LYS A 678 -14.29 10.98 -19.88
C LYS A 678 -13.15 10.94 -18.87
N ARG A 679 -11.91 10.66 -19.33
CA ARG A 679 -10.70 10.63 -18.49
C ARG A 679 -10.17 12.03 -18.17
N LEU A 680 -10.44 13.02 -19.01
CA LEU A 680 -9.97 14.40 -18.85
C LEU A 680 -10.98 15.34 -18.13
N LYS A 681 -12.12 14.85 -17.63
CA LYS A 681 -13.04 15.63 -16.77
C LYS A 681 -12.26 16.28 -15.61
N GLY A 682 -12.44 17.57 -15.36
CA GLY A 682 -11.70 18.31 -14.33
C GLY A 682 -10.31 18.79 -14.74
N ARG A 683 -9.94 18.69 -16.02
CA ARG A 683 -8.69 19.24 -16.58
C ARG A 683 -8.98 20.51 -17.40
N PHE A 684 -7.97 21.36 -17.53
CA PHE A 684 -8.08 22.65 -18.21
C PHE A 684 -7.40 22.66 -19.59
N ILE A 685 -8.01 23.35 -20.55
CA ILE A 685 -7.48 23.62 -21.89
C ILE A 685 -7.20 25.11 -22.07
N LEU A 686 -6.29 25.42 -22.98
CA LEU A 686 -6.07 26.79 -23.49
C LEU A 686 -6.82 26.94 -24.82
N LYS A 687 -7.66 27.97 -24.95
CA LYS A 687 -8.45 28.24 -26.15
C LYS A 687 -8.57 29.75 -26.32
N ASN A 688 -8.01 30.29 -27.40
CA ASN A 688 -7.97 31.74 -27.67
C ASN A 688 -7.46 32.56 -26.44
N ASP A 689 -6.33 32.14 -25.88
CA ASP A 689 -5.70 32.66 -24.65
C ASP A 689 -6.56 32.62 -23.37
N ARG A 690 -7.73 31.98 -23.41
CA ARG A 690 -8.58 31.71 -22.23
C ARG A 690 -8.41 30.29 -21.74
N ILE A 691 -8.55 30.13 -20.43
CA ILE A 691 -8.43 28.83 -19.75
C ILE A 691 -9.84 28.34 -19.44
N GLU A 692 -10.21 27.20 -20.00
CA GLU A 692 -11.53 26.58 -19.85
C GLU A 692 -11.39 25.16 -19.30
N GLU A 693 -12.35 24.70 -18.49
CA GLU A 693 -12.42 23.29 -18.07
C GLU A 693 -12.98 22.44 -19.21
N ILE A 694 -12.46 21.22 -19.41
CA ILE A 694 -12.98 20.27 -20.39
C ILE A 694 -14.39 19.83 -19.99
N SER A 695 -15.36 20.11 -20.86
CA SER A 695 -16.75 19.66 -20.77
C SER A 695 -17.17 18.95 -22.07
N PRO A 696 -18.23 18.12 -22.05
CA PRO A 696 -18.80 17.55 -23.29
C PRO A 696 -19.32 18.60 -24.29
N GLU A 697 -19.54 19.83 -23.83
CA GLU A 697 -20.06 20.95 -24.64
C GLU A 697 -18.94 21.65 -25.43
N ASN A 698 -17.75 21.81 -24.82
CA ASN A 698 -16.63 22.53 -25.43
C ASN A 698 -15.58 21.64 -26.10
N SER A 699 -15.70 20.31 -25.97
CA SER A 699 -14.72 19.30 -26.38
C SER A 699 -15.39 18.07 -27.03
N LYS A 700 -15.31 17.93 -28.36
CA LYS A 700 -15.95 16.82 -29.11
C LYS A 700 -14.96 15.75 -29.56
N PRO A 701 -15.39 14.48 -29.73
CA PRO A 701 -14.54 13.43 -30.30
C PRO A 701 -14.03 13.82 -31.69
N GLY A 702 -12.75 13.59 -31.96
CA GLY A 702 -12.07 13.94 -33.21
C GLY A 702 -11.31 15.28 -33.18
N GLU A 703 -11.72 16.21 -32.33
CA GLU A 703 -11.05 17.52 -32.15
C GLU A 703 -9.66 17.36 -31.52
N THR A 704 -8.76 18.31 -31.75
CA THR A 704 -7.46 18.37 -31.07
C THR A 704 -7.44 19.55 -30.11
N ILE A 705 -7.21 19.28 -28.83
CA ILE A 705 -7.19 20.29 -27.76
C ILE A 705 -5.78 20.63 -27.29
N GLN A 706 -5.61 21.85 -26.82
CA GLN A 706 -4.39 22.34 -26.16
C GLN A 706 -4.50 22.15 -24.63
N LEU A 707 -4.13 20.98 -24.12
CA LEU A 707 -4.27 20.62 -22.70
C LEU A 707 -3.18 21.29 -21.82
N ARG A 708 -3.60 21.92 -20.71
CA ARG A 708 -2.69 22.37 -19.64
C ARG A 708 -2.13 21.15 -18.88
N SER A 709 -0.81 21.10 -18.70
CA SER A 709 -0.09 19.91 -18.24
C SER A 709 0.93 20.21 -17.14
N PRO A 710 1.14 19.30 -16.15
CA PRO A 710 2.20 19.45 -15.15
C PRO A 710 3.60 19.52 -15.76
N ILE A 711 3.82 18.84 -16.90
CA ILE A 711 5.11 18.77 -17.62
C ILE A 711 5.60 20.18 -18.04
N TYR A 712 4.67 21.12 -18.27
CA TYR A 712 4.98 22.48 -18.69
C TYR A 712 4.70 23.53 -17.62
N CYS A 713 4.43 23.12 -16.38
CA CYS A 713 4.25 24.04 -15.26
C CYS A 713 5.54 24.85 -15.04
N LYS A 714 5.42 26.18 -14.97
CA LYS A 714 6.55 27.09 -14.71
C LYS A 714 6.91 27.17 -13.22
N SER A 715 5.98 26.82 -12.34
CA SER A 715 6.17 26.87 -10.88
C SER A 715 6.94 25.65 -10.36
N PRO A 716 7.84 25.80 -9.36
CA PRO A 716 8.54 24.69 -8.71
C PRO A 716 7.60 23.63 -8.11
N LYS A 717 6.42 24.06 -7.65
CA LYS A 717 5.31 23.18 -7.27
C LYS A 717 4.17 23.31 -8.29
N ILE A 718 3.52 22.20 -8.64
CA ILE A 718 2.53 22.16 -9.73
C ILE A 718 1.31 23.02 -9.37
N CYS A 719 0.98 24.02 -10.20
CA CYS A 719 -0.22 24.85 -9.98
C CYS A 719 -1.53 24.09 -10.25
N HIS A 720 -2.64 24.58 -9.67
CA HIS A 720 -3.95 23.93 -9.77
C HIS A 720 -4.40 23.77 -11.24
N THR A 721 -4.23 24.78 -12.09
CA THR A 721 -4.62 24.72 -13.52
C THR A 721 -3.85 23.67 -14.31
N CYS A 722 -2.56 23.46 -14.04
CA CYS A 722 -1.78 22.42 -14.72
C CYS A 722 -2.09 21.00 -14.21
N TYR A 723 -2.54 20.86 -12.97
CA TYR A 723 -2.91 19.56 -12.38
C TYR A 723 -4.37 19.15 -12.66
N GLY A 724 -5.30 20.10 -12.53
CA GLY A 724 -6.74 19.89 -12.57
C GLY A 724 -7.38 19.68 -11.19
N LYS A 725 -8.71 19.51 -11.18
CA LYS A 725 -9.56 19.38 -9.98
C LYS A 725 -9.35 18.11 -9.15
N LEU A 726 -8.43 17.21 -9.52
CA LEU A 726 -8.11 16.04 -8.69
C LEU A 726 -7.59 16.45 -7.30
N LEU A 727 -6.88 17.58 -7.21
CA LEU A 727 -6.36 18.13 -5.94
C LEU A 727 -7.48 18.40 -4.92
N GLU A 728 -8.65 18.86 -5.38
CA GLU A 728 -9.84 19.11 -4.56
C GLU A 728 -10.44 17.81 -4.01
N ARG A 729 -10.31 16.70 -4.74
CA ARG A 729 -10.82 15.37 -4.35
C ARG A 729 -9.93 14.67 -3.33
N HIS A 730 -8.62 14.61 -3.56
CA HIS A 730 -7.69 13.90 -2.66
C HIS A 730 -7.04 14.78 -1.58
N LYS A 731 -7.22 16.12 -1.63
CA LYS A 731 -6.86 17.07 -0.56
C LYS A 731 -5.42 16.92 -0.02
N SER A 732 -4.46 16.61 -0.90
CA SER A 732 -3.06 16.34 -0.54
C SER A 732 -2.11 17.00 -1.54
N PRO A 733 -1.08 17.75 -1.10
CA PRO A 733 -0.11 18.36 -2.00
C PRO A 733 0.82 17.32 -2.66
N PHE A 734 0.95 16.11 -2.11
CA PHE A 734 1.92 15.09 -2.57
C PHE A 734 1.46 14.32 -3.82
N VAL A 735 1.14 15.05 -4.88
CA VAL A 735 0.57 14.52 -6.13
C VAL A 735 1.46 13.47 -6.82
N GLY A 736 2.78 13.57 -6.68
CA GLY A 736 3.72 12.57 -7.19
C GLY A 736 3.59 11.21 -6.50
N MET A 737 3.40 11.21 -5.18
CA MET A 737 3.16 9.99 -4.40
C MET A 737 1.81 9.37 -4.77
N MET A 738 0.76 10.19 -4.90
CA MET A 738 -0.56 9.72 -5.36
C MET A 738 -0.47 9.05 -6.74
N ALA A 739 0.19 9.71 -7.71
CA ALA A 739 0.38 9.17 -9.05
C ALA A 739 1.18 7.85 -9.05
N ALA A 740 2.25 7.76 -8.26
CA ALA A 740 3.05 6.54 -8.12
C ALA A 740 2.23 5.35 -7.59
N LEU A 741 1.39 5.60 -6.57
CA LEU A 741 0.54 4.57 -5.96
C LEU A 741 -0.55 4.10 -6.93
N TYR A 742 -1.30 5.00 -7.57
CA TYR A 742 -2.34 4.60 -8.53
C TYR A 742 -1.78 3.87 -9.76
N ILE A 743 -0.60 4.24 -10.26
CA ILE A 743 0.07 3.49 -11.34
C ILE A 743 0.49 2.09 -10.84
N GLY A 744 1.01 1.99 -9.61
CA GLY A 744 1.41 0.72 -8.99
C GLY A 744 0.24 -0.25 -8.76
N GLU A 745 -0.86 0.24 -8.20
CA GLU A 745 -2.11 -0.51 -7.97
C GLU A 745 -2.67 -1.05 -9.29
N ARG A 746 -2.84 -0.19 -10.30
CA ARG A 746 -3.37 -0.59 -11.60
C ARG A 746 -2.47 -1.60 -12.31
N SER A 747 -1.16 -1.45 -12.20
CA SER A 747 -0.20 -2.42 -12.75
C SER A 747 -0.38 -3.80 -12.11
N THR A 748 -0.52 -3.85 -10.79
CA THR A 748 -0.72 -5.10 -10.04
C THR A 748 -2.08 -5.75 -10.37
N GLN A 749 -3.15 -4.96 -10.43
CA GLN A 749 -4.48 -5.46 -10.80
C GLN A 749 -4.55 -6.01 -12.23
N LEU A 750 -3.88 -5.40 -13.20
CA LEU A 750 -3.87 -5.90 -14.58
C LEU A 750 -3.24 -7.29 -14.67
N ILE A 751 -2.21 -7.56 -13.86
CA ILE A 751 -1.57 -8.88 -13.76
C ILE A 751 -2.49 -9.88 -13.05
N MET A 752 -3.18 -9.48 -11.99
CA MET A 752 -4.18 -10.32 -11.32
C MET A 752 -5.38 -10.64 -12.23
N LYS A 753 -5.79 -9.74 -13.13
CA LYS A 753 -6.86 -10.01 -14.11
C LYS A 753 -6.53 -11.15 -15.08
N ALA A 754 -5.27 -11.34 -15.44
CA ALA A 754 -4.85 -12.45 -16.31
C ALA A 754 -5.15 -13.83 -15.68
N PHE A 755 -5.04 -13.95 -14.35
CA PHE A 755 -5.43 -15.17 -13.62
C PHE A 755 -6.94 -15.43 -13.71
N HIS A 756 -7.78 -14.41 -13.53
CA HIS A 756 -9.23 -14.56 -13.57
C HIS A 756 -9.81 -14.88 -14.95
N MET A 757 -9.07 -14.65 -16.04
CA MET A 757 -9.49 -15.03 -17.39
C MET A 757 -9.28 -16.53 -17.69
N GLY A 758 -8.66 -17.28 -16.78
CA GLY A 758 -8.49 -18.74 -16.91
C GLY A 758 -7.72 -19.16 -18.16
N GLY A 759 -6.84 -18.28 -18.66
CA GLY A 759 -6.05 -18.46 -19.88
C GLY A 759 -6.80 -18.39 -21.21
N THR A 760 -8.09 -18.02 -21.21
CA THR A 760 -8.83 -17.75 -22.45
C THR A 760 -8.28 -16.48 -23.12
N VAL A 761 -7.96 -16.55 -24.41
CA VAL A 761 -7.34 -15.43 -25.15
C VAL A 761 -8.27 -14.90 -26.25
N LYS A 762 -8.40 -13.57 -26.34
CA LYS A 762 -9.01 -12.89 -27.49
C LYS A 762 -7.92 -12.43 -28.44
N ILE A 763 -7.92 -12.96 -29.65
CA ILE A 763 -7.03 -12.53 -30.75
C ILE A 763 -7.52 -11.17 -31.24
N ILE A 764 -6.63 -10.18 -31.27
CA ILE A 764 -6.93 -8.82 -31.74
C ILE A 764 -6.01 -8.49 -32.91
N LYS A 765 -6.55 -8.47 -34.13
CA LYS A 765 -5.85 -7.98 -35.32
C LYS A 765 -5.78 -6.46 -35.27
N ARG A 766 -4.58 -5.89 -35.12
CA ARG A 766 -4.36 -4.43 -35.17
C ARG A 766 -3.67 -4.05 -36.47
N ASN A 767 -4.16 -3.02 -37.12
CA ASN A 767 -3.46 -2.35 -38.21
C ASN A 767 -2.55 -1.27 -37.61
N LEU A 768 -1.28 -1.62 -37.39
CA LEU A 768 -0.28 -0.72 -36.78
C LEU A 768 -0.16 0.62 -37.51
N ILE A 769 -0.30 0.64 -38.85
CA ILE A 769 -0.20 1.86 -39.65
C ILE A 769 -1.41 2.77 -39.39
N GLU A 770 -2.63 2.22 -39.40
CA GLU A 770 -3.82 2.99 -38.99
C GLU A 770 -3.75 3.45 -37.54
N ASP A 771 -3.28 2.61 -36.61
CA ASP A 771 -3.15 2.99 -35.20
C ASP A 771 -2.15 4.15 -35.03
N ILE A 772 -1.03 4.16 -35.78
CA ILE A 772 -0.08 5.28 -35.78
C ILE A 772 -0.71 6.55 -36.36
N LEU A 773 -1.39 6.46 -37.51
CA LEU A 773 -2.04 7.62 -38.16
C LEU A 773 -3.21 8.19 -37.35
N ARG A 774 -3.97 7.33 -36.65
CA ARG A 774 -5.06 7.76 -35.77
C ARG A 774 -4.54 8.54 -34.56
N ASN A 775 -3.38 8.14 -34.03
CA ASN A 775 -2.79 8.69 -32.79
C ASN A 775 -1.80 9.85 -33.02
N ASN A 776 -1.17 9.98 -34.19
CA ASN A 776 -0.26 11.09 -34.49
C ASN A 776 -0.76 11.90 -35.71
N PRO A 777 -1.51 13.01 -35.50
CA PRO A 777 -2.04 13.82 -36.60
C PRO A 777 -0.98 14.54 -37.45
N SER A 778 0.28 14.50 -37.02
CA SER A 778 1.45 15.03 -37.74
C SER A 778 1.92 14.12 -38.86
N ILE A 779 1.55 12.84 -38.84
CA ILE A 779 1.96 11.84 -39.83
C ILE A 779 0.82 11.69 -40.86
N LYS A 780 1.14 11.95 -42.13
CA LYS A 780 0.29 11.58 -43.27
C LYS A 780 1.05 10.53 -44.07
N LEU A 781 0.35 9.51 -44.56
CA LEU A 781 0.89 8.66 -45.62
C LEU A 781 0.99 9.50 -46.89
N GLU A 782 2.17 9.52 -47.50
CA GLU A 782 2.26 9.75 -48.95
C GLU A 782 1.60 8.55 -49.65
N LYS A 783 0.88 8.83 -50.74
CA LYS A 783 0.02 7.86 -51.44
C LYS A 783 0.79 7.00 -52.43
#